data_AF-A0A8S1T7K7-F1
#
_entry.id   AF-A0A8S1T7K7-F1
#
_cell.length_a   1.000
_cell.length_b   1.000
_cell.length_c   1.000
_cell.angle_alpha   90.00
_cell.angle_beta   90.00
_cell.angle_gamma   90.00
#
_symmetry.space_group_name_H-M   'P 1'
#
loop_
_entity.id
_entity.type
_entity.pdbx_description
1 polymer ?
#
loop_
_entity_poly.entity_id
_entity_poly.type
_entity_poly.pdbx_seq_one_letter_code
_entity_poly.pdbx_strand_id
1 'polypeptide(L)'
;MQQQKLQSTCPHFQRILLQRSSPQVHKSLSKLLVLFKNKQVKCEICQRKQDYLNICLKCEKPLCDIEKICSAEHLRLNSPEHCVIINIHSNLIACLMCKIEIYDFEQTLQSEEDQYIEEIINPQKIRMEYHKFFYKQEPQNIQFKNHQNVQHAGMLNICNNSHLNCVLQILLNYPVIQQILQKINSEYEINEYCLKSNRKQILRELSAMASIYSQHQYRIINPSKVIKNLAQIDSKIIGYSRKDAYDAFKTVINFLNEEFKFSNLKGYFKSNLIYTKQALGHDWNIIADPSQYMEYSFIQSIFSGELISNLQCLNCKKITKSVEQFSALSLELPEIKQQGFFKQLVHNQKQSISLQECLDYFYEPVIDSLTLCSCGARSGKRQYSFQQQSNLLCIHLQRFLNKTQKDTKHVSFPIKDHNFQEYFNLDSEQNYRLFGIIVHLHDQGGDHFETILKCQNQQFLSIKDEIIEIVSQKYVEECEALLLFYEKVDNQIDLFKASLRKNLQNQHNMIKNQELLLKDEELCYLPHFWFEQFLHLAKPPSIITSHLICPHNLLKPDYWDFRIEYENAKSAQYNSQLDTNTSFITIGEVQNSNSPAYIQESSAYKQLQLTSIIIPKAVCEFLIEKYGGGPIIEKNIKTCSTCLEYAQQMSRRRKLERQLIIKYESLQGYDRIFVVHEEWLKKWQAYLYNSKQILQRNSLFGYPPPGEITNYLLLDKDQQIVQQKKEGQHFHMITAPIWHILQEIYGGGPTISINPHQQQYEPFKLQMDDLIQIKEIKVLYQNCINQYKPEIQQ
;
A
#
# COMPACT_ATOMS: atom_id res chain seq x y z
N MET A 1 -9.16 -13.36 -38.99
CA MET A 1 -8.30 -14.54 -38.78
C MET A 1 -8.51 -15.04 -37.37
N GLN A 2 -8.62 -16.36 -37.22
CA GLN A 2 -9.11 -17.06 -36.03
C GLN A 2 -8.38 -16.63 -34.76
N GLN A 3 -9.15 -16.19 -33.76
CA GLN A 3 -8.72 -16.06 -32.37
C GLN A 3 -8.13 -17.40 -31.92
N GLN A 4 -6.84 -17.44 -31.56
CA GLN A 4 -6.34 -18.49 -30.69
C GLN A 4 -7.05 -18.32 -29.35
N LYS A 5 -8.11 -19.11 -29.13
CA LYS A 5 -8.82 -19.16 -27.86
C LYS A 5 -7.83 -19.57 -26.76
N LEU A 6 -7.64 -18.68 -25.79
CA LEU A 6 -7.10 -19.01 -24.48
C LEU A 6 -7.92 -20.18 -23.91
N GLN A 7 -7.31 -21.34 -23.71
CA GLN A 7 -7.92 -22.46 -23.00
C GLN A 7 -7.07 -22.78 -21.77
N SER A 8 -7.61 -22.47 -20.58
CA SER A 8 -7.08 -22.92 -19.28
C SER A 8 -7.17 -24.44 -19.09
N THR A 9 -7.88 -25.13 -19.97
CA THR A 9 -8.10 -26.58 -19.90
C THR A 9 -7.54 -27.26 -21.14
N CYS A 10 -6.32 -27.80 -21.03
CA CYS A 10 -5.79 -28.71 -22.05
C CYS A 10 -6.39 -30.12 -21.83
N PRO A 11 -7.17 -30.66 -22.76
CA PRO A 11 -7.78 -31.98 -22.60
C PRO A 11 -6.73 -33.10 -22.52
N HIS A 12 -5.58 -32.92 -23.17
CA HIS A 12 -4.47 -33.87 -23.08
C HIS A 12 -3.84 -33.89 -21.68
N PHE A 13 -3.76 -32.72 -21.03
CA PHE A 13 -3.26 -32.62 -19.67
C PHE A 13 -4.26 -33.20 -18.66
N GLN A 14 -5.55 -32.87 -18.79
CA GLN A 14 -6.60 -33.44 -17.94
C GLN A 14 -6.65 -34.98 -18.01
N ARG A 15 -6.46 -35.56 -19.21
CA ARG A 15 -6.38 -37.02 -19.37
C ARG A 15 -5.18 -37.63 -18.63
N ILE A 16 -4.02 -36.97 -18.64
CA ILE A 16 -2.84 -37.44 -17.89
C ILE A 16 -3.12 -37.42 -16.38
N LEU A 17 -3.83 -36.40 -15.88
CA LEU A 17 -4.19 -36.29 -14.46
C LEU A 17 -5.21 -37.33 -14.01
N LEU A 18 -6.17 -37.70 -14.87
CA LEU A 18 -7.21 -38.69 -14.57
C LEU A 18 -6.70 -40.15 -14.66
N GLN A 19 -5.51 -40.38 -15.20
CA GLN A 19 -4.92 -41.72 -15.29
C GLN A 19 -4.28 -42.10 -13.93
N ARG A 20 -4.74 -43.21 -13.32
CA ARG A 20 -4.34 -43.77 -12.01
C ARG A 20 -2.82 -44.03 -11.80
N SER A 21 -1.99 -43.77 -12.79
CA SER A 21 -0.51 -43.87 -12.76
C SER A 21 0.22 -42.58 -12.36
N SER A 22 -0.50 -41.46 -12.17
CA SER A 22 0.08 -40.14 -11.79
C SER A 22 0.85 -40.05 -10.45
N PRO A 23 0.62 -40.88 -9.41
CA PRO A 23 1.38 -40.79 -8.14
C PRO A 23 2.89 -41.05 -8.28
N GLN A 24 3.33 -41.59 -9.43
CA GLN A 24 4.75 -41.86 -9.69
C GLN A 24 5.52 -40.61 -10.11
N VAL A 25 4.88 -39.61 -10.72
CA VAL A 25 5.59 -38.47 -11.34
C VAL A 25 6.36 -37.63 -10.31
N HIS A 26 5.78 -37.36 -9.14
CA HIS A 26 6.50 -36.66 -8.05
C HIS A 26 7.68 -37.49 -7.51
N LYS A 27 7.48 -38.79 -7.27
CA LYS A 27 8.55 -39.72 -6.82
C LYS A 27 9.65 -39.88 -7.86
N SER A 28 9.30 -39.83 -9.14
CA SER A 28 10.21 -39.93 -10.27
C SER A 28 10.95 -38.63 -10.54
N LEU A 29 10.33 -37.46 -10.33
CA LEU A 29 11.00 -36.16 -10.35
C LEU A 29 12.11 -36.11 -9.32
N SER A 30 11.89 -36.53 -8.06
CA SER A 30 12.96 -36.61 -7.06
C SER A 30 14.12 -37.51 -7.50
N LYS A 31 13.84 -38.65 -8.16
CA LYS A 31 14.87 -39.54 -8.73
C LYS A 31 15.59 -38.91 -9.93
N LEU A 32 14.88 -38.23 -10.82
CA LEU A 32 15.43 -37.55 -11.99
C LEU A 32 16.32 -36.39 -11.55
N LEU A 33 15.92 -35.61 -10.54
CA LEU A 33 16.71 -34.55 -9.93
C LEU A 33 18.06 -35.07 -9.38
N VAL A 34 18.07 -36.25 -8.76
CA VAL A 34 19.30 -36.97 -8.35
C VAL A 34 20.24 -37.23 -9.52
N LEU A 35 19.71 -37.71 -10.64
CA LEU A 35 20.49 -37.99 -11.85
C LEU A 35 20.98 -36.69 -12.54
N PHE A 36 20.19 -35.61 -12.49
CA PHE A 36 20.55 -34.31 -13.04
C PHE A 36 21.72 -33.67 -12.29
N LYS A 37 21.73 -33.71 -10.95
CA LYS A 37 22.85 -33.20 -10.11
C LYS A 37 24.19 -33.83 -10.48
N ASN A 38 24.17 -35.10 -10.87
CA ASN A 38 25.37 -35.85 -11.24
C ASN A 38 25.74 -35.68 -12.73
N LYS A 39 25.04 -34.83 -13.48
CA LYS A 39 25.16 -34.67 -14.96
C LYS A 39 25.09 -36.00 -15.71
N GLN A 40 24.26 -36.93 -15.21
CA GLN A 40 24.11 -38.28 -15.77
C GLN A 40 22.98 -38.39 -16.79
N VAL A 41 22.13 -37.37 -16.89
CA VAL A 41 20.96 -37.41 -17.77
C VAL A 41 21.33 -36.94 -19.18
N LYS A 42 21.04 -37.79 -20.16
CA LYS A 42 21.15 -37.49 -21.59
C LYS A 42 19.74 -37.37 -22.15
N CYS A 43 19.56 -36.51 -23.15
CA CYS A 43 18.32 -36.52 -23.91
C CYS A 43 18.09 -37.90 -24.53
N GLU A 44 16.87 -38.43 -24.42
CA GLU A 44 16.50 -39.72 -25.01
C GLU A 44 16.76 -39.76 -26.52
N ILE A 45 16.39 -38.69 -27.22
CA ILE A 45 16.45 -38.64 -28.68
C ILE A 45 17.87 -38.41 -29.18
N CYS A 46 18.54 -37.35 -28.71
CA CYS A 46 19.84 -36.95 -29.28
C CYS A 46 21.05 -37.41 -28.46
N GLN A 47 20.84 -38.03 -27.29
CA GLN A 47 21.89 -38.54 -26.39
C GLN A 47 22.91 -37.50 -25.90
N ARG A 48 22.66 -36.20 -26.15
CA ARG A 48 23.48 -35.10 -25.65
C ARG A 48 23.15 -34.81 -24.19
N LYS A 49 24.18 -34.45 -23.43
CA LYS A 49 24.01 -33.78 -22.12
C LYS A 49 23.63 -32.33 -22.40
N GLN A 50 22.63 -31.82 -21.70
CA GLN A 50 22.15 -30.45 -21.82
C GLN A 50 21.81 -29.93 -20.44
N ASP A 51 22.01 -28.62 -20.25
CA ASP A 51 21.65 -27.92 -19.02
C ASP A 51 20.19 -27.48 -19.01
N TYR A 52 19.42 -27.71 -20.08
CA TYR A 52 18.00 -27.37 -20.19
C TYR A 52 17.22 -28.55 -20.78
N LEU A 53 16.38 -29.18 -19.95
CA LEU A 53 15.69 -30.42 -20.30
C LEU A 53 14.19 -30.35 -19.99
N ASN A 54 13.40 -30.87 -20.93
CA ASN A 54 11.97 -31.13 -20.80
C ASN A 54 11.76 -32.58 -20.36
N ILE A 55 10.85 -32.83 -19.44
CA ILE A 55 10.42 -34.18 -19.04
C ILE A 55 9.04 -34.42 -19.61
N CYS A 56 8.86 -35.53 -20.35
CA CYS A 56 7.54 -35.99 -20.76
C CYS A 56 6.73 -36.47 -19.54
N LEU A 57 5.57 -35.88 -19.26
CA LEU A 57 4.76 -36.25 -18.08
C LEU A 57 4.11 -37.63 -18.19
N LYS A 58 4.06 -38.22 -19.40
CA LYS A 58 3.52 -39.56 -19.61
C LYS A 58 4.52 -40.68 -19.32
N CYS A 59 5.79 -40.48 -19.65
CA CYS A 59 6.81 -41.54 -19.59
C CYS A 59 8.11 -41.15 -18.90
N GLU A 60 8.19 -39.93 -18.35
CA GLU A 60 9.27 -39.42 -17.51
C GLU A 60 10.64 -39.32 -18.20
N LYS A 61 10.65 -39.40 -19.54
CA LYS A 61 11.88 -39.39 -20.32
C LYS A 61 12.37 -37.94 -20.56
N PRO A 62 13.68 -37.69 -20.44
CA PRO A 62 14.30 -36.38 -20.59
C PRO A 62 14.55 -36.03 -22.07
N LEU A 63 14.22 -34.81 -22.45
CA LEU A 63 14.20 -34.34 -23.84
C LEU A 63 14.92 -32.99 -23.93
N CYS A 64 15.81 -32.84 -24.92
CA CYS A 64 16.54 -31.60 -25.14
C CYS A 64 15.62 -30.45 -25.55
N ASP A 65 15.89 -29.25 -25.06
CA ASP A 65 15.00 -28.09 -25.30
C ASP A 65 15.34 -27.29 -26.57
N ILE A 66 16.41 -27.62 -27.29
CA ILE A 66 16.80 -26.89 -28.52
C ILE A 66 15.67 -26.95 -29.55
N GLU A 67 14.95 -25.84 -29.68
CA GLU A 67 13.79 -25.62 -30.57
C GLU A 67 12.67 -26.66 -30.41
N LYS A 68 12.57 -27.31 -29.24
CA LYS A 68 11.64 -28.41 -28.97
C LYS A 68 11.73 -29.56 -29.99
N ILE A 69 12.83 -29.66 -30.75
CA ILE A 69 13.00 -30.68 -31.81
C ILE A 69 12.96 -32.08 -31.18
N CYS A 70 13.73 -32.30 -30.12
CA CYS A 70 13.72 -33.58 -29.40
C CYS A 70 12.34 -33.89 -28.80
N SER A 71 11.63 -32.88 -28.31
CA SER A 71 10.30 -33.06 -27.72
C SER A 71 9.22 -33.37 -28.77
N ALA A 72 9.26 -32.69 -29.91
CA ALA A 72 8.37 -32.94 -31.04
C ALA A 72 8.66 -34.31 -31.68
N GLU A 73 9.93 -34.68 -31.79
CA GLU A 73 10.36 -35.98 -32.29
C GLU A 73 9.93 -37.11 -31.35
N HIS A 74 10.07 -36.91 -30.04
CA HIS A 74 9.54 -37.83 -29.03
C HIS A 74 8.04 -38.02 -29.15
N LEU A 75 7.27 -36.94 -29.31
CA LEU A 75 5.83 -37.03 -29.54
C LEU A 75 5.52 -37.78 -30.84
N ARG A 76 6.29 -37.56 -31.92
CA ARG A 76 6.11 -38.22 -33.22
C ARG A 76 6.34 -39.73 -33.14
N LEU A 77 7.32 -40.15 -32.35
CA LEU A 77 7.71 -41.56 -32.18
C LEU A 77 6.84 -42.33 -31.17
N ASN A 78 6.05 -41.63 -30.36
CA ASN A 78 5.21 -42.21 -29.31
C ASN A 78 3.71 -41.94 -29.55
N SER A 79 2.86 -42.40 -28.64
CA SER A 79 1.42 -42.14 -28.74
C SER A 79 1.10 -40.65 -28.50
N PRO A 80 -0.06 -40.15 -28.97
CA PRO A 80 -0.51 -38.78 -28.74
C PRO A 80 -0.61 -38.37 -27.26
N GLU A 81 -0.57 -39.33 -26.34
CA GLU A 81 -0.56 -39.07 -24.89
C GLU A 81 0.78 -38.52 -24.40
N HIS A 82 1.86 -38.62 -25.17
CA HIS A 82 3.20 -38.10 -24.84
C HIS A 82 3.39 -36.62 -25.21
N CYS A 83 2.28 -35.87 -25.30
CA CYS A 83 2.29 -34.50 -25.79
C CYS A 83 2.46 -33.46 -24.69
N VAL A 84 2.40 -33.84 -23.41
CA VAL A 84 2.60 -32.89 -22.30
C VAL A 84 3.99 -33.06 -21.70
N ILE A 85 4.69 -31.94 -21.60
CA ILE A 85 6.06 -31.86 -21.08
C ILE A 85 6.15 -30.81 -19.97
N ILE A 86 7.08 -30.98 -19.04
CA ILE A 86 7.49 -29.97 -18.06
C ILE A 86 8.96 -29.61 -18.28
N ASN A 87 9.27 -28.33 -18.41
CA ASN A 87 10.65 -27.86 -18.42
C ASN A 87 11.14 -27.76 -16.97
N ILE A 88 12.26 -28.40 -16.62
CA ILE A 88 12.72 -28.44 -15.22
C ILE A 88 13.42 -27.16 -14.75
N HIS A 89 13.80 -26.29 -15.67
CA HIS A 89 14.47 -25.01 -15.37
C HIS A 89 13.47 -23.88 -15.29
N SER A 90 12.61 -23.76 -16.31
CA SER A 90 11.58 -22.73 -16.35
C SER A 90 10.32 -23.13 -15.58
N ASN A 91 10.12 -24.42 -15.30
CA ASN A 91 8.96 -24.99 -14.62
C ASN A 91 7.62 -24.79 -15.36
N LEU A 92 7.65 -24.43 -16.65
CA LEU A 92 6.44 -24.38 -17.47
C LEU A 92 6.04 -25.76 -17.98
N ILE A 93 4.73 -25.99 -17.95
CA ILE A 93 4.09 -27.15 -18.56
C ILE A 93 3.57 -26.74 -19.92
N ALA A 94 3.93 -27.50 -20.95
CA ALA A 94 3.49 -27.25 -22.32
C ALA A 94 2.85 -28.50 -22.94
N CYS A 95 1.83 -28.29 -23.75
CA CYS A 95 1.26 -29.31 -24.61
C CYS A 95 1.74 -29.09 -26.05
N LEU A 96 2.57 -30.00 -26.54
CA LEU A 96 3.14 -29.99 -27.88
C LEU A 96 2.07 -30.14 -28.98
N MET A 97 0.99 -30.87 -28.71
CA MET A 97 -0.12 -31.07 -29.65
C MET A 97 -1.01 -29.83 -29.78
N CYS A 98 -1.38 -29.25 -28.64
CA CYS A 98 -2.15 -28.01 -28.62
C CYS A 98 -1.30 -26.80 -28.99
N LYS A 99 0.03 -26.92 -28.94
CA LYS A 99 1.00 -25.81 -29.05
C LYS A 99 0.67 -24.68 -28.08
N ILE A 100 0.20 -25.05 -26.89
CA ILE A 100 -0.11 -24.13 -25.81
C ILE A 100 0.77 -24.45 -24.62
N GLU A 101 1.16 -23.42 -23.90
CA GLU A 101 1.51 -23.55 -22.50
C GLU A 101 0.23 -23.73 -21.69
N ILE A 102 0.30 -24.61 -20.71
CA ILE A 102 -0.83 -24.96 -19.87
C ILE A 102 -0.74 -24.09 -18.62
N TYR A 103 -1.61 -23.09 -18.56
CA TYR A 103 -1.72 -22.15 -17.45
C TYR A 103 -2.87 -22.51 -16.53
N ASP A 104 -2.64 -22.36 -15.23
CA ASP A 104 -3.61 -22.46 -14.13
C ASP A 104 -4.25 -23.83 -13.86
N PHE A 105 -4.01 -24.36 -12.66
CA PHE A 105 -4.72 -25.49 -12.06
C PHE A 105 -5.64 -25.05 -10.90
N GLU A 106 -5.40 -23.85 -10.33
CA GLU A 106 -6.09 -23.38 -9.12
C GLU A 106 -7.53 -22.92 -9.40
N GLN A 107 -7.85 -22.41 -10.60
CA GLN A 107 -9.21 -21.92 -10.92
C GLN A 107 -10.24 -23.02 -11.19
N THR A 108 -9.81 -24.24 -11.55
CA THR A 108 -10.70 -25.39 -11.82
C THR A 108 -11.10 -26.17 -10.57
N LEU A 109 -10.52 -25.87 -9.40
CA LEU A 109 -10.77 -26.57 -8.13
C LEU A 109 -11.68 -25.73 -7.22
N GLN A 110 -12.95 -25.56 -7.61
CA GLN A 110 -13.95 -24.85 -6.80
C GLN A 110 -14.86 -25.79 -6.00
N SER A 111 -14.51 -27.07 -5.82
CA SER A 111 -15.28 -28.02 -5.02
C SER A 111 -14.46 -28.54 -3.83
N GLU A 112 -15.01 -28.40 -2.63
CA GLU A 112 -14.42 -28.85 -1.35
C GLU A 112 -14.36 -30.39 -1.19
N GLU A 113 -14.81 -31.17 -2.17
CA GLU A 113 -14.96 -32.63 -2.04
C GLU A 113 -13.72 -33.47 -2.39
N ASP A 114 -12.66 -32.89 -2.96
CA ASP A 114 -11.50 -33.68 -3.38
C ASP A 114 -10.37 -33.72 -2.31
N GLN A 115 -10.55 -34.52 -1.26
CA GLN A 115 -9.45 -34.93 -0.35
C GLN A 115 -8.32 -35.71 -1.07
N TYR A 116 -8.45 -35.98 -2.38
CA TYR A 116 -7.48 -36.65 -3.25
C TYR A 116 -6.38 -35.70 -3.81
N ILE A 117 -6.42 -34.40 -3.47
CA ILE A 117 -5.61 -33.33 -4.10
C ILE A 117 -4.11 -33.38 -3.72
N GLU A 118 -3.70 -34.05 -2.64
CA GLU A 118 -2.28 -34.08 -2.26
C GLU A 118 -1.38 -34.82 -3.27
N GLU A 119 -1.95 -35.73 -4.07
CA GLU A 119 -1.24 -36.66 -4.96
C GLU A 119 -1.16 -36.20 -6.43
N ILE A 120 -1.77 -35.08 -6.78
CA ILE A 120 -1.78 -34.52 -8.14
C ILE A 120 -0.46 -33.79 -8.45
N ILE A 121 0.00 -33.84 -9.71
CA ILE A 121 1.16 -33.08 -10.24
C ILE A 121 0.91 -31.58 -10.03
N ASN A 122 1.45 -31.03 -8.93
CA ASN A 122 1.40 -29.61 -8.59
C ASN A 122 2.75 -28.97 -8.92
N PRO A 123 2.84 -28.06 -9.91
CA PRO A 123 4.13 -27.47 -10.30
C PRO A 123 4.78 -26.63 -9.18
N GLN A 124 4.01 -26.10 -8.22
CA GLN A 124 4.57 -25.39 -7.05
C GLN A 124 5.24 -26.38 -6.09
N LYS A 125 4.61 -27.53 -5.83
CA LYS A 125 5.21 -28.61 -5.02
C LYS A 125 6.49 -29.12 -5.67
N ILE A 126 6.48 -29.32 -6.99
CA ILE A 126 7.67 -29.74 -7.76
C ILE A 126 8.81 -28.74 -7.59
N ARG A 127 8.50 -27.44 -7.66
CA ARG A 127 9.47 -26.36 -7.47
C ARG A 127 10.08 -26.32 -6.07
N MET A 128 9.25 -26.52 -5.04
CA MET A 128 9.74 -26.64 -3.66
C MET A 128 10.66 -27.85 -3.48
N GLU A 129 10.31 -29.01 -4.06
CA GLU A 129 11.13 -30.22 -4.01
C GLU A 129 12.44 -30.08 -4.81
N TYR A 130 12.40 -29.45 -5.99
CA TYR A 130 13.59 -29.06 -6.76
C TYR A 130 14.53 -28.21 -5.91
N HIS A 131 14.00 -27.16 -5.27
CA HIS A 131 14.78 -26.27 -4.43
C HIS A 131 15.41 -27.03 -3.25
N LYS A 132 14.62 -27.80 -2.49
CA LYS A 132 15.14 -28.63 -1.39
C LYS A 132 16.24 -29.58 -1.86
N PHE A 133 16.09 -30.14 -3.05
CA PHE A 133 17.05 -31.10 -3.60
C PHE A 133 18.40 -30.44 -3.99
N PHE A 134 18.38 -29.29 -4.65
CA PHE A 134 19.61 -28.58 -5.06
C PHE A 134 20.29 -27.87 -3.89
N TYR A 135 19.52 -27.24 -3.01
CA TYR A 135 20.03 -26.44 -1.90
C TYR A 135 20.11 -27.21 -0.56
N LYS A 136 19.68 -28.49 -0.53
CA LYS A 136 19.69 -29.41 0.63
C LYS A 136 18.93 -28.92 1.88
N GLN A 137 18.21 -27.80 1.80
CA GLN A 137 17.52 -27.16 2.90
C GLN A 137 16.22 -26.51 2.40
N GLU A 138 15.30 -26.20 3.33
CA GLU A 138 14.15 -25.35 3.02
C GLU A 138 14.61 -24.01 2.45
N PRO A 139 13.80 -23.35 1.59
CA PRO A 139 14.13 -22.04 1.08
C PRO A 139 14.38 -21.08 2.26
N GLN A 140 15.63 -20.64 2.38
CA GLN A 140 16.10 -19.70 3.38
C GLN A 140 17.02 -18.70 2.69
N ASN A 141 17.33 -17.60 3.36
CA ASN A 141 18.32 -16.65 2.86
C ASN A 141 19.70 -17.32 2.85
N ILE A 142 20.43 -17.19 1.74
CA ILE A 142 21.75 -17.78 1.55
C ILE A 142 22.81 -16.69 1.70
N GLN A 143 23.67 -16.84 2.71
CA GLN A 143 24.80 -15.94 2.96
C GLN A 143 26.01 -16.26 2.07
N PHE A 144 26.87 -15.26 1.85
CA PHE A 144 28.17 -15.49 1.25
C PHE A 144 29.06 -16.34 2.18
N LYS A 145 29.81 -17.30 1.60
CA LYS A 145 30.76 -18.12 2.39
C LYS A 145 32.00 -17.35 2.85
N ASN A 146 32.39 -16.31 2.10
CA ASN A 146 33.47 -15.37 2.41
C ASN A 146 32.92 -13.95 2.20
N HIS A 147 33.40 -12.94 2.92
CA HIS A 147 33.05 -11.54 2.66
C HIS A 147 33.48 -11.14 1.24
N GLN A 148 32.57 -11.22 0.28
CA GLN A 148 32.71 -10.60 -1.03
C GLN A 148 32.07 -9.21 -0.95
N ASN A 149 32.70 -8.18 -1.52
CA ASN A 149 32.17 -6.81 -1.62
C ASN A 149 31.03 -6.74 -2.66
N VAL A 150 30.03 -7.63 -2.57
CA VAL A 150 28.85 -7.61 -3.45
C VAL A 150 27.74 -6.88 -2.70
N GLN A 151 27.37 -5.70 -3.17
CA GLN A 151 26.37 -4.84 -2.54
C GLN A 151 24.92 -5.29 -2.78
N HIS A 152 24.70 -6.28 -3.64
CA HIS A 152 23.38 -6.70 -4.11
C HIS A 152 23.14 -8.19 -3.89
N ALA A 153 21.87 -8.56 -3.72
CA ALA A 153 21.45 -9.95 -3.51
C ALA A 153 20.39 -10.37 -4.51
N GLY A 154 20.49 -11.61 -5.00
CA GLY A 154 19.45 -12.24 -5.82
C GLY A 154 18.24 -12.61 -4.97
N MET A 155 17.12 -12.93 -5.61
CA MET A 155 15.90 -13.38 -4.93
C MET A 155 15.47 -14.75 -5.45
N LEU A 156 15.09 -15.64 -4.53
CA LEU A 156 14.58 -16.95 -4.91
C LEU A 156 13.31 -16.81 -5.76
N ASN A 157 13.27 -17.53 -6.88
CA ASN A 157 12.05 -17.71 -7.63
C ASN A 157 11.40 -19.01 -7.13
N ILE A 158 10.31 -18.87 -6.37
CA ILE A 158 9.63 -19.96 -5.65
C ILE A 158 8.24 -20.24 -6.25
N CYS A 159 7.65 -19.28 -7.00
CA CYS A 159 6.28 -19.37 -7.54
C CYS A 159 6.06 -18.59 -8.85
N ASN A 160 7.00 -18.61 -9.80
CA ASN A 160 6.94 -17.80 -11.03
C ASN A 160 6.83 -16.29 -10.72
N ASN A 161 7.58 -15.87 -9.70
CA ASN A 161 7.52 -14.55 -9.10
C ASN A 161 8.60 -13.61 -9.64
N SER A 162 9.26 -13.91 -10.77
CA SER A 162 10.31 -13.06 -11.35
C SER A 162 9.81 -11.64 -11.63
N HIS A 163 8.56 -11.49 -12.08
CA HIS A 163 7.88 -10.21 -12.25
C HIS A 163 7.84 -9.37 -10.96
N LEU A 164 7.55 -9.99 -9.81
CA LEU A 164 7.51 -9.33 -8.50
C LEU A 164 8.91 -9.15 -7.91
N ASN A 165 9.80 -10.14 -8.07
CA ASN A 165 11.20 -10.03 -7.69
C ASN A 165 11.83 -8.78 -8.31
N CYS A 166 11.55 -8.53 -9.58
CA CYS A 166 12.07 -7.35 -10.27
C CYS A 166 11.61 -6.03 -9.64
N VAL A 167 10.33 -5.93 -9.30
CA VAL A 167 9.79 -4.76 -8.58
C VAL A 167 10.43 -4.59 -7.21
N LEU A 168 10.59 -5.69 -6.46
CA LEU A 168 11.25 -5.67 -5.16
C LEU A 168 12.73 -5.27 -5.27
N GLN A 169 13.43 -5.68 -6.33
CA GLN A 169 14.81 -5.25 -6.58
C GLN A 169 14.88 -3.74 -6.80
N ILE A 170 13.97 -3.14 -7.57
CA ILE A 170 13.91 -1.68 -7.73
C ILE A 170 13.68 -0.99 -6.37
N LEU A 171 12.71 -1.45 -5.59
CA LEU A 171 12.34 -0.83 -4.31
C LEU A 171 13.44 -0.95 -3.25
N LEU A 172 14.02 -2.14 -3.07
CA LEU A 172 15.03 -2.40 -2.04
C LEU A 172 16.40 -1.82 -2.37
N ASN A 173 16.67 -1.48 -3.63
CA ASN A 173 17.88 -0.77 -4.04
C ASN A 173 17.70 0.75 -4.09
N TYR A 174 16.49 1.27 -3.93
CA TYR A 174 16.28 2.72 -3.87
C TYR A 174 16.53 3.22 -2.43
N PRO A 175 17.56 4.05 -2.18
CA PRO A 175 18.07 4.31 -0.83
C PRO A 175 17.02 4.79 0.19
N VAL A 176 16.16 5.74 -0.22
CA VAL A 176 15.09 6.29 0.66
C VAL A 176 14.15 5.20 1.12
N ILE A 177 13.70 4.34 0.20
CA ILE A 177 12.73 3.28 0.52
C ILE A 177 13.38 2.26 1.45
N GLN A 178 14.62 1.87 1.14
CA GLN A 178 15.36 0.90 1.95
C GLN A 178 15.54 1.39 3.40
N GLN A 179 15.95 2.65 3.59
CA GLN A 179 16.18 3.23 4.91
C GLN A 179 14.90 3.41 5.72
N ILE A 180 13.83 3.91 5.09
CA ILE A 180 12.52 4.02 5.75
C ILE A 180 12.01 2.64 6.17
N LEU A 181 12.14 1.62 5.32
CA LEU A 181 11.77 0.25 5.66
C LEU A 181 12.64 -0.32 6.79
N GLN A 182 13.94 -0.06 6.83
CA GLN A 182 14.80 -0.48 7.95
C GLN A 182 14.38 0.16 9.27
N LYS A 183 14.07 1.46 9.24
CA LYS A 183 13.59 2.19 10.42
C LYS A 183 12.30 1.57 10.95
N ILE A 184 11.35 1.28 10.05
CA ILE A 184 10.11 0.58 10.39
C ILE A 184 10.39 -0.81 11.00
N ASN A 185 11.35 -1.56 10.46
CA ASN A 185 11.72 -2.87 11.01
C ASN A 185 12.22 -2.73 12.45
N SER A 186 13.08 -1.74 12.73
CA SER A 186 13.58 -1.49 14.09
C SER A 186 12.46 -1.18 15.09
N GLU A 187 11.42 -0.46 14.66
CA GLU A 187 10.25 -0.17 15.51
C GLU A 187 9.39 -1.41 15.78
N TYR A 188 9.27 -2.32 14.79
CA TYR A 188 8.58 -3.60 14.98
C TYR A 188 9.33 -4.54 15.93
N GLU A 189 10.67 -4.53 15.91
CA GLU A 189 11.50 -5.36 16.79
C GLU A 189 11.43 -4.89 18.26
N ILE A 190 11.40 -3.57 18.50
CA ILE A 190 11.37 -3.01 19.85
C ILE A 190 10.05 -3.31 20.61
N ASN A 191 8.93 -3.30 19.89
CA ASN A 191 7.60 -3.19 20.52
C ASN A 191 6.79 -4.51 20.58
N GLU A 192 7.39 -5.66 20.22
CA GLU A 192 6.77 -7.00 20.19
C GLU A 192 5.28 -7.00 19.76
N TYR A 193 4.94 -6.27 18.70
CA TYR A 193 3.54 -6.10 18.33
C TYR A 193 2.91 -7.43 17.87
N CYS A 194 1.79 -7.82 18.50
CA CYS A 194 0.89 -8.84 17.96
C CYS A 194 0.13 -8.27 16.74
N LEU A 195 0.64 -8.54 15.54
CA LEU A 195 0.07 -8.01 14.29
C LEU A 195 -1.12 -8.87 13.85
N LYS A 196 -2.34 -8.46 14.22
CA LYS A 196 -3.59 -9.10 13.74
C LYS A 196 -3.97 -8.70 12.30
N SER A 197 -3.39 -7.62 11.77
CA SER A 197 -3.71 -7.12 10.43
C SER A 197 -2.77 -7.69 9.38
N ASN A 198 -3.32 -8.32 8.34
CA ASN A 198 -2.55 -8.85 7.20
C ASN A 198 -1.67 -7.75 6.55
N ARG A 199 -2.20 -6.54 6.40
CA ARG A 199 -1.45 -5.39 5.86
C ARG A 199 -0.18 -5.06 6.68
N LYS A 200 -0.28 -5.04 8.01
CA LYS A 200 0.89 -4.84 8.88
C LYS A 200 1.86 -6.00 8.83
N GLN A 201 1.38 -7.23 8.64
CA GLN A 201 2.26 -8.40 8.45
C GLN A 201 3.06 -8.29 7.15
N ILE A 202 2.44 -7.84 6.04
CA ILE A 202 3.16 -7.56 4.79
C ILE A 202 4.25 -6.52 5.02
N LEU A 203 3.91 -5.41 5.67
CA LEU A 203 4.86 -4.33 5.93
C LEU A 203 6.04 -4.81 6.80
N ARG A 204 5.78 -5.61 7.84
CA ARG A 204 6.83 -6.22 8.68
C ARG A 204 7.76 -7.14 7.87
N GLU A 205 7.19 -8.00 7.03
CA GLU A 205 8.01 -8.93 6.23
C GLU A 205 8.83 -8.19 5.17
N LEU A 206 8.26 -7.13 4.57
CA LEU A 206 8.98 -6.27 3.63
C LEU A 206 10.06 -5.45 4.32
N SER A 207 9.80 -4.93 5.52
CA SER A 207 10.77 -4.18 6.33
C SER A 207 11.93 -5.06 6.77
N ALA A 208 11.64 -6.28 7.24
CA ALA A 208 12.66 -7.26 7.59
C ALA A 208 13.52 -7.64 6.38
N MET A 209 12.90 -7.80 5.20
CA MET A 209 13.63 -8.05 3.96
C MET A 209 14.57 -6.90 3.60
N ALA A 210 14.15 -5.64 3.76
CA ALA A 210 15.00 -4.47 3.54
C ALA A 210 16.21 -4.44 4.49
N SER A 211 16.01 -4.77 5.77
CA SER A 211 17.10 -4.89 6.75
C SER A 211 18.08 -6.01 6.42
N ILE A 212 17.59 -7.16 5.91
CA ILE A 212 18.43 -8.26 5.44
C ILE A 212 19.23 -7.86 4.20
N TYR A 213 18.57 -7.18 3.25
CA TYR A 213 19.19 -6.72 2.01
C TYR A 213 20.37 -5.78 2.28
N SER A 214 20.20 -4.82 3.20
CA SER A 214 21.22 -3.82 3.52
C SER A 214 22.41 -4.33 4.31
N GLN A 215 22.36 -5.55 4.85
CA GLN A 215 23.52 -6.13 5.53
C GLN A 215 24.64 -6.49 4.56
N HIS A 216 24.35 -6.63 3.26
CA HIS A 216 25.30 -7.03 2.22
C HIS A 216 26.03 -8.36 2.53
N GLN A 217 25.42 -9.21 3.35
CA GLN A 217 25.94 -10.53 3.72
C GLN A 217 25.26 -11.67 2.96
N TYR A 218 24.15 -11.38 2.30
CA TYR A 218 23.32 -12.36 1.60
C TYR A 218 23.60 -12.33 0.11
N ARG A 219 23.83 -13.51 -0.45
CA ARG A 219 23.88 -13.72 -1.90
C ARG A 219 22.48 -13.86 -2.47
N ILE A 220 21.60 -14.57 -1.75
CA ILE A 220 20.22 -14.86 -2.18
C ILE A 220 19.27 -14.64 -1.01
N ILE A 221 18.17 -13.94 -1.25
CA ILE A 221 17.11 -13.67 -0.28
C ILE A 221 15.87 -14.50 -0.65
N ASN A 222 15.15 -15.00 0.34
CA ASN A 222 13.90 -15.71 0.19
C ASN A 222 12.71 -14.74 0.33
N PRO A 223 11.99 -14.41 -0.78
CA PRO A 223 10.85 -13.50 -0.73
C PRO A 223 9.50 -14.16 -0.40
N SER A 224 9.47 -15.47 -0.13
CA SER A 224 8.22 -16.24 -0.02
C SER A 224 7.19 -15.66 0.96
N LYS A 225 7.60 -15.12 2.10
CA LYS A 225 6.67 -14.54 3.10
C LYS A 225 5.99 -13.29 2.59
N VAL A 226 6.75 -12.35 2.02
CA VAL A 226 6.21 -11.12 1.41
C VAL A 226 5.26 -11.47 0.27
N ILE A 227 5.67 -12.40 -0.61
CA ILE A 227 4.86 -12.85 -1.74
C ILE A 227 3.54 -13.48 -1.29
N LYS A 228 3.58 -14.42 -0.34
CA LYS A 228 2.39 -15.08 0.20
C LYS A 228 1.41 -14.07 0.81
N ASN A 229 1.90 -13.07 1.54
CA ASN A 229 1.03 -12.10 2.17
C ASN A 229 0.49 -11.08 1.16
N LEU A 230 1.28 -10.66 0.16
CA LEU A 230 0.80 -9.80 -0.94
C LEU A 230 -0.28 -10.49 -1.78
N ALA A 231 -0.18 -11.81 -1.98
CA ALA A 231 -1.19 -12.58 -2.70
C ALA A 231 -2.56 -12.63 -2.02
N GLN A 232 -2.61 -12.37 -0.71
CA GLN A 232 -3.88 -12.22 0.00
C GLN A 232 -4.55 -10.87 -0.29
N ILE A 233 -3.80 -9.86 -0.75
CA ILE A 233 -4.34 -8.58 -1.22
C ILE A 233 -4.79 -8.71 -2.67
N ASP A 234 -3.92 -9.26 -3.52
CA ASP A 234 -4.22 -9.52 -4.92
C ASP A 234 -3.71 -10.90 -5.32
N SER A 235 -4.63 -11.86 -5.41
CA SER A 235 -4.32 -13.23 -5.78
C SER A 235 -3.73 -13.36 -7.18
N LYS A 236 -3.90 -12.33 -8.04
CA LYS A 236 -3.30 -12.30 -9.39
C LYS A 236 -1.78 -12.14 -9.36
N ILE A 237 -1.15 -11.84 -8.23
CA ILE A 237 0.32 -11.77 -8.14
C ILE A 237 0.96 -13.17 -8.11
N ILE A 238 0.27 -14.17 -7.59
CA ILE A 238 0.75 -15.57 -7.58
C ILE A 238 0.02 -16.36 -8.67
N GLY A 239 0.60 -17.48 -9.08
CA GLY A 239 -0.03 -18.45 -9.98
C GLY A 239 0.66 -18.52 -11.33
N TYR A 240 0.17 -19.42 -12.18
CA TYR A 240 0.82 -19.74 -13.45
C TYR A 240 0.35 -18.91 -14.62
N SER A 241 -0.69 -18.08 -14.45
CA SER A 241 -1.12 -17.14 -15.50
C SER A 241 -0.01 -16.14 -15.86
N ARG A 242 -0.06 -15.63 -17.10
CA ARG A 242 0.83 -14.56 -17.57
C ARG A 242 0.81 -13.41 -16.56
N LYS A 243 1.98 -13.06 -16.02
CA LYS A 243 2.13 -11.97 -15.05
C LYS A 243 2.84 -10.80 -15.72
N ASP A 244 2.35 -9.60 -15.46
CA ASP A 244 2.97 -8.38 -15.93
C ASP A 244 3.69 -7.71 -14.75
N ALA A 245 4.98 -7.39 -14.92
CA ALA A 245 5.74 -6.65 -13.92
C ALA A 245 5.16 -5.25 -13.66
N TYR A 246 4.47 -4.64 -14.64
CA TYR A 246 3.76 -3.38 -14.46
C TYR A 246 2.56 -3.50 -13.51
N ASP A 247 1.79 -4.58 -13.60
CA ASP A 247 0.69 -4.84 -12.68
C ASP A 247 1.22 -5.10 -11.27
N ALA A 248 2.30 -5.88 -11.16
CA ALA A 248 3.00 -6.11 -9.90
C ALA A 248 3.49 -4.80 -9.27
N PHE A 249 4.09 -3.92 -10.08
CA PHE A 249 4.53 -2.60 -9.67
C PHE A 249 3.37 -1.78 -9.11
N LYS A 250 2.25 -1.67 -9.84
CA LYS A 250 1.06 -0.95 -9.38
C LYS A 250 0.54 -1.54 -8.06
N THR A 251 0.44 -2.86 -7.94
CA THR A 251 -0.10 -3.49 -6.72
C THR A 251 0.80 -3.19 -5.51
N VAL A 252 2.12 -3.32 -5.65
CA VAL A 252 3.06 -3.03 -4.55
C VAL A 252 3.07 -1.53 -4.20
N ILE A 253 3.13 -0.64 -5.20
CA ILE A 253 3.16 0.81 -4.97
C ILE A 253 1.85 1.29 -4.36
N ASN A 254 0.69 0.83 -4.84
CA ASN A 254 -0.59 1.20 -4.25
C ASN A 254 -0.73 0.67 -2.83
N PHE A 255 -0.29 -0.57 -2.57
CA PHE A 255 -0.25 -1.10 -1.21
C PHE A 255 0.57 -0.21 -0.29
N LEU A 256 1.83 0.11 -0.65
CA LEU A 256 2.68 0.95 0.19
C LEU A 256 2.09 2.37 0.32
N ASN A 257 1.58 2.95 -0.76
CA ASN A 257 0.99 4.27 -0.74
C ASN A 257 -0.19 4.32 0.25
N GLU A 258 -1.10 3.35 0.21
CA GLU A 258 -2.23 3.27 1.14
C GLU A 258 -1.83 2.97 2.59
N GLU A 259 -0.80 2.15 2.81
CA GLU A 259 -0.32 1.87 4.17
C GLU A 259 0.36 3.07 4.84
N PHE A 260 0.99 3.92 4.04
CA PHE A 260 1.65 5.14 4.53
C PHE A 260 0.76 6.39 4.45
N LYS A 261 -0.41 6.31 3.80
CA LYS A 261 -1.43 7.34 3.88
C LYS A 261 -2.05 7.35 5.26
N PHE A 262 -2.21 8.54 5.80
CA PHE A 262 -2.95 8.74 7.03
C PHE A 262 -4.44 8.91 6.66
N SER A 263 -5.27 7.85 6.58
CA SER A 263 -6.71 8.09 6.34
C SER A 263 -7.73 7.06 6.88
N ASN A 264 -8.88 7.59 7.32
CA ASN A 264 -10.23 6.96 7.31
C ASN A 264 -11.39 7.85 7.84
N LEU A 265 -11.20 9.15 8.10
CA LEU A 265 -12.26 9.96 8.75
C LEU A 265 -12.92 11.05 7.88
N LYS A 266 -12.37 11.36 6.69
CA LYS A 266 -12.79 12.47 5.82
C LYS A 266 -14.28 12.45 5.45
N GLY A 267 -14.87 11.26 5.27
CA GLY A 267 -16.29 11.09 4.92
C GLY A 267 -17.26 11.45 6.05
N TYR A 268 -16.97 11.02 7.29
CA TYR A 268 -17.80 11.32 8.46
C TYR A 268 -17.81 12.82 8.80
N PHE A 269 -16.68 13.48 8.62
CA PHE A 269 -16.52 14.90 8.97
C PHE A 269 -17.20 15.85 7.99
N LYS A 270 -17.17 15.53 6.69
CA LYS A 270 -17.89 16.31 5.66
C LYS A 270 -19.39 16.38 5.91
N SER A 271 -20.01 15.33 6.45
CA SER A 271 -21.46 15.31 6.71
C SER A 271 -21.87 15.96 8.04
N ASN A 272 -20.92 16.38 8.89
CA ASN A 272 -21.21 16.84 10.26
C ASN A 272 -20.49 18.15 10.64
N LEU A 273 -20.09 18.96 9.65
CA LEU A 273 -19.12 20.06 9.80
C LEU A 273 -19.34 20.97 11.01
N ILE A 274 -20.59 21.31 11.34
CA ILE A 274 -20.93 22.26 12.41
C ILE A 274 -20.60 21.67 13.79
N TYR A 275 -21.06 20.44 14.07
CA TYR A 275 -20.89 19.78 15.35
C TYR A 275 -19.45 19.31 15.56
N THR A 276 -18.81 18.83 14.49
CA THR A 276 -17.44 18.35 14.50
C THR A 276 -16.46 19.51 14.70
N LYS A 277 -16.68 20.68 14.09
CA LYS A 277 -15.86 21.88 14.30
C LYS A 277 -15.83 22.29 15.77
N GLN A 278 -17.00 22.35 16.40
CA GLN A 278 -17.11 22.76 17.81
C GLN A 278 -16.51 21.74 18.79
N ALA A 279 -16.62 20.44 18.48
CA ALA A 279 -16.19 19.37 19.38
C ALA A 279 -14.74 18.89 19.15
N LEU A 280 -14.14 19.17 18.00
CA LEU A 280 -12.77 18.74 17.69
C LEU A 280 -11.76 19.87 17.67
N GLY A 281 -12.20 21.13 17.56
CA GLY A 281 -11.33 22.31 17.62
C GLY A 281 -10.10 22.17 16.73
N HIS A 282 -8.93 21.93 17.35
CA HIS A 282 -7.67 21.63 16.66
C HIS A 282 -7.76 20.57 15.57
N ASP A 283 -8.31 19.40 15.94
CA ASP A 283 -8.34 18.25 15.05
C ASP A 283 -9.24 18.59 13.86
N TRP A 284 -10.22 19.49 14.02
CA TRP A 284 -11.05 19.97 12.92
C TRP A 284 -10.26 20.72 11.85
N ASN A 285 -9.39 21.66 12.20
CA ASN A 285 -8.66 22.45 11.20
C ASN A 285 -7.72 21.56 10.38
N ILE A 286 -7.08 20.60 11.06
CA ILE A 286 -6.30 19.53 10.45
C ILE A 286 -7.23 18.69 9.54
N ILE A 287 -8.31 18.13 10.07
CA ILE A 287 -9.26 17.23 9.38
C ILE A 287 -10.05 17.89 8.24
N ALA A 288 -10.29 19.20 8.30
CA ALA A 288 -11.11 19.96 7.35
C ALA A 288 -10.33 20.39 6.09
N ASP A 289 -9.00 20.57 6.22
CA ASP A 289 -8.07 20.57 5.07
C ASP A 289 -7.07 19.40 5.16
N PRO A 290 -7.55 18.15 5.07
CA PRO A 290 -6.74 16.95 5.22
C PRO A 290 -5.79 16.73 4.04
N SER A 291 -6.00 17.44 2.94
CA SER A 291 -5.30 17.30 1.65
C SER A 291 -3.79 17.30 1.83
N GLN A 292 -3.29 18.16 2.73
CA GLN A 292 -1.87 18.44 2.86
C GLN A 292 -1.08 17.33 3.57
N TYR A 293 -1.73 16.46 4.36
CA TYR A 293 -1.02 15.48 5.19
C TYR A 293 -1.71 14.09 5.29
N MET A 294 -3.02 13.96 5.05
CA MET A 294 -3.73 12.67 5.05
C MET A 294 -3.51 11.87 3.76
N GLU A 295 -3.38 12.59 2.66
CA GLU A 295 -3.11 12.00 1.34
C GLU A 295 -1.60 11.81 1.11
N TYR A 296 -0.77 12.43 1.96
CA TYR A 296 0.68 12.34 1.88
C TYR A 296 1.18 10.96 2.30
N SER A 297 1.99 10.38 1.41
CA SER A 297 2.81 9.20 1.67
C SER A 297 4.19 9.46 1.07
N PHE A 298 5.25 8.99 1.72
CA PHE A 298 6.59 9.13 1.15
C PHE A 298 6.70 8.40 -0.21
N ILE A 299 5.89 7.36 -0.45
CA ILE A 299 5.82 6.67 -1.75
C ILE A 299 5.35 7.62 -2.85
N GLN A 300 4.35 8.46 -2.56
CA GLN A 300 3.86 9.49 -3.48
C GLN A 300 4.96 10.51 -3.79
N SER A 301 5.75 10.93 -2.80
CA SER A 301 6.88 11.86 -3.03
C SER A 301 7.97 11.29 -3.96
N ILE A 302 8.08 9.96 -4.05
CA ILE A 302 9.07 9.27 -4.86
C ILE A 302 8.54 9.07 -6.27
N PHE A 303 7.42 8.36 -6.41
CA PHE A 303 6.93 7.87 -7.69
C PHE A 303 5.88 8.75 -8.35
N SER A 304 5.16 9.60 -7.59
CA SER A 304 4.02 10.32 -8.15
C SER A 304 4.43 11.57 -8.90
N GLY A 305 3.85 11.74 -10.09
CA GLY A 305 3.81 12.99 -10.84
C GLY A 305 2.37 13.39 -11.15
N GLU A 306 2.21 14.56 -11.75
CA GLU A 306 0.92 15.13 -12.12
C GLU A 306 0.90 15.55 -13.59
N LEU A 307 -0.18 15.18 -14.27
CA LEU A 307 -0.51 15.59 -15.62
C LEU A 307 -1.70 16.54 -15.59
N ILE A 308 -1.70 17.55 -16.46
CA ILE A 308 -2.89 18.32 -16.79
C ILE A 308 -3.55 17.65 -17.98
N SER A 309 -4.76 17.12 -17.78
CA SER A 309 -5.63 16.68 -18.86
C SER A 309 -6.48 17.84 -19.36
N ASN A 310 -6.26 18.25 -20.61
CA ASN A 310 -7.05 19.27 -21.29
C ASN A 310 -8.08 18.56 -22.18
N LEU A 311 -9.35 18.58 -21.77
CA LEU A 311 -10.45 17.98 -22.52
C LEU A 311 -11.25 19.07 -23.25
N GLN A 312 -11.09 19.15 -24.57
CA GLN A 312 -11.84 20.06 -25.42
C GLN A 312 -13.08 19.38 -26.00
N CYS A 313 -14.27 19.90 -25.68
CA CYS A 313 -15.52 19.43 -26.26
C CYS A 313 -15.52 19.62 -27.80
N LEU A 314 -15.87 18.57 -28.55
CA LEU A 314 -15.89 18.66 -30.01
C LEU A 314 -17.01 19.57 -30.54
N ASN A 315 -18.11 19.73 -29.79
CA ASN A 315 -19.25 20.56 -30.16
C ASN A 315 -19.05 22.05 -29.78
N CYS A 316 -19.07 22.36 -28.48
CA CYS A 316 -19.02 23.76 -28.00
C CYS A 316 -17.60 24.33 -27.82
N LYS A 317 -16.56 23.54 -28.09
CA LYS A 317 -15.13 23.91 -27.96
C LYS A 317 -14.66 24.30 -26.55
N LYS A 318 -15.52 24.23 -25.53
CA LYS A 318 -15.15 24.45 -24.14
C LYS A 318 -14.05 23.46 -23.72
N ILE A 319 -13.03 23.99 -23.05
CA ILE A 319 -11.91 23.20 -22.49
C ILE A 319 -12.14 23.03 -21.00
N THR A 320 -12.07 21.78 -20.54
CA THR A 320 -12.05 21.42 -19.13
C THR A 320 -10.64 20.94 -18.79
N LYS A 321 -10.04 21.52 -17.75
CA LYS A 321 -8.73 21.08 -17.23
C LYS A 321 -8.95 20.25 -15.97
N SER A 322 -8.28 19.11 -15.88
CA SER A 322 -8.20 18.30 -14.67
C SER A 322 -6.78 17.87 -14.40
N VAL A 323 -6.40 17.79 -13.13
CA VAL A 323 -5.10 17.25 -12.70
C VAL A 323 -5.26 15.75 -12.47
N GLU A 324 -4.42 14.95 -13.13
CA GLU A 324 -4.38 13.50 -13.02
C GLU A 324 -3.03 13.05 -12.45
N GLN A 325 -3.04 12.31 -11.36
CA GLN A 325 -1.83 11.77 -10.75
C GLN A 325 -1.43 10.44 -11.39
N PHE A 326 -0.13 10.24 -11.58
CA PHE A 326 0.43 8.97 -12.06
C PHE A 326 1.58 8.51 -11.17
N SER A 327 1.69 7.20 -10.92
CA SER A 327 2.88 6.58 -10.30
C SER A 327 3.83 5.97 -11.34
N ALA A 328 3.35 5.83 -12.58
CA ALA A 328 4.09 5.42 -13.75
C ALA A 328 3.43 5.98 -15.00
N LEU A 329 4.23 6.50 -15.92
CA LEU A 329 3.77 7.01 -17.20
C LEU A 329 3.70 5.86 -18.20
N SER A 330 2.49 5.45 -18.59
CA SER A 330 2.31 4.41 -19.60
C SER A 330 2.32 5.02 -21.00
N LEU A 331 3.29 4.62 -21.82
CA LEU A 331 3.47 5.08 -23.18
C LEU A 331 3.11 3.97 -24.17
N GLU A 332 2.21 4.30 -25.09
CA GLU A 332 1.93 3.44 -26.24
C GLU A 332 3.08 3.52 -27.25
N LEU A 333 3.36 2.41 -27.94
CA LEU A 333 4.39 2.38 -28.97
C LEU A 333 3.79 2.78 -30.33
N PRO A 334 4.19 3.91 -30.94
CA PRO A 334 3.63 4.37 -32.21
C PRO A 334 3.76 3.32 -33.32
N GLU A 335 2.75 3.23 -34.19
CA GLU A 335 2.83 2.44 -35.42
C GLU A 335 3.64 3.20 -36.47
N ILE A 336 4.68 2.58 -37.03
CA ILE A 336 5.49 3.19 -38.08
C ILE A 336 4.64 3.25 -39.36
N LYS A 337 4.15 4.45 -39.71
CA LYS A 337 3.44 4.70 -40.98
C LYS A 337 4.44 4.66 -42.14
N GLN A 338 4.68 3.47 -42.70
CA GLN A 338 5.47 3.34 -43.93
C GLN A 338 4.70 3.94 -45.11
N GLN A 339 5.09 5.13 -45.57
CA GLN A 339 4.65 5.69 -46.85
C GLN A 339 5.58 5.22 -47.98
N GLY A 340 5.02 4.69 -49.07
CA GLY A 340 5.71 4.52 -50.36
C GLY A 340 6.31 3.14 -50.68
N PHE A 341 6.62 2.94 -51.97
CA PHE A 341 6.99 1.74 -52.74
C PHE A 341 8.08 0.79 -52.18
N PHE A 342 8.70 1.07 -51.03
CA PHE A 342 9.85 0.34 -50.48
C PHE A 342 9.48 -0.74 -49.44
N LYS A 343 8.26 -1.29 -49.48
CA LYS A 343 7.81 -2.37 -48.58
C LYS A 343 8.62 -3.68 -48.70
N GLN A 344 9.34 -3.90 -49.82
CA GLN A 344 10.02 -5.17 -50.10
C GLN A 344 11.52 -5.20 -49.79
N LEU A 345 12.17 -4.06 -49.52
CA LEU A 345 13.63 -4.02 -49.34
C LEU A 345 14.09 -4.01 -47.87
N VAL A 346 13.17 -3.94 -46.89
CA VAL A 346 13.50 -3.84 -45.46
C VAL A 346 12.70 -4.85 -44.62
N HIS A 347 12.75 -6.13 -44.98
CA HIS A 347 12.18 -7.21 -44.14
C HIS A 347 13.12 -7.71 -43.03
N ASN A 348 14.38 -7.23 -42.99
CA ASN A 348 15.41 -7.74 -42.07
C ASN A 348 15.95 -6.72 -41.05
N GLN A 349 15.46 -5.47 -41.00
CA GLN A 349 15.84 -4.52 -39.94
C GLN A 349 14.77 -4.51 -38.84
N LYS A 350 15.17 -4.77 -37.59
CA LYS A 350 14.31 -4.55 -36.41
C LYS A 350 13.84 -3.09 -36.44
N GLN A 351 12.53 -2.89 -36.49
CA GLN A 351 11.92 -1.58 -36.36
C GLN A 351 12.36 -0.97 -35.01
N SER A 352 12.97 0.22 -35.06
CA SER A 352 13.41 0.96 -33.89
C SER A 352 12.68 2.30 -33.82
N ILE A 353 12.33 2.69 -32.61
CA ILE A 353 11.71 3.98 -32.27
C ILE A 353 12.43 4.54 -31.05
N SER A 354 12.40 5.85 -30.85
CA SER A 354 12.98 6.51 -29.68
C SER A 354 11.95 6.72 -28.57
N LEU A 355 12.43 6.87 -27.34
CA LEU A 355 11.61 7.27 -26.21
C LEU A 355 10.93 8.63 -26.45
N GLN A 356 11.59 9.54 -27.18
CA GLN A 356 11.02 10.84 -27.53
C GLN A 356 9.81 10.65 -28.44
N GLU A 357 9.91 9.81 -29.48
CA GLU A 357 8.77 9.51 -30.36
C GLU A 357 7.58 8.88 -29.62
N CYS A 358 7.83 8.05 -28.60
CA CYS A 358 6.77 7.52 -27.74
C CYS A 358 6.06 8.62 -26.93
N LEU A 359 6.82 9.62 -26.45
CA LEU A 359 6.29 10.75 -25.70
C LEU A 359 5.57 11.74 -26.61
N ASP A 360 6.10 12.02 -27.80
CA ASP A 360 5.43 12.82 -28.83
C ASP A 360 4.07 12.22 -29.18
N TYR A 361 4.00 10.89 -29.35
CA TYR A 361 2.73 10.17 -29.56
C TYR A 361 1.78 10.29 -28.36
N PHE A 362 2.30 10.23 -27.13
CA PHE A 362 1.50 10.46 -25.91
C PHE A 362 0.91 11.87 -25.82
N TYR A 363 1.58 12.88 -26.36
CA TYR A 363 1.08 14.26 -26.40
C TYR A 363 0.08 14.53 -27.53
N GLU A 364 -0.07 13.61 -28.50
CA GLU A 364 -1.05 13.77 -29.57
C GLU A 364 -2.48 13.80 -29.00
N PRO A 365 -3.36 14.71 -29.48
CA PRO A 365 -4.74 14.75 -29.01
C PRO A 365 -5.52 13.48 -29.37
N VAL A 366 -6.01 12.76 -28.37
CA VAL A 366 -6.81 11.53 -28.55
C VAL A 366 -8.30 11.85 -28.45
N ILE A 367 -9.11 11.17 -29.27
CA ILE A 367 -10.57 11.27 -29.18
C ILE A 367 -11.06 10.49 -27.96
N ASP A 368 -11.68 11.19 -27.02
CA ASP A 368 -12.32 10.63 -25.84
C ASP A 368 -13.84 10.53 -26.07
N SER A 369 -14.31 9.30 -26.34
CA SER A 369 -15.73 8.99 -26.59
C SER A 369 -16.57 8.82 -25.31
N LEU A 370 -15.97 8.96 -24.13
CA LEU A 370 -16.66 8.89 -22.83
C LEU A 370 -16.91 10.28 -22.23
N THR A 371 -16.53 11.34 -22.95
CA THR A 371 -16.74 12.74 -22.54
C THR A 371 -18.23 13.04 -22.36
N LEU A 372 -18.61 13.63 -21.22
CA LEU A 372 -19.95 14.17 -21.01
C LEU A 372 -19.86 15.69 -20.80
N CYS A 373 -20.18 16.45 -21.86
CA CYS A 373 -20.18 17.91 -21.78
C CYS A 373 -21.57 18.44 -21.40
N SER A 374 -21.62 19.57 -20.68
CA SER A 374 -22.86 20.27 -20.32
C SER A 374 -23.71 20.71 -21.52
N CYS A 375 -23.13 20.77 -22.73
CA CYS A 375 -23.86 21.05 -23.97
C CYS A 375 -24.47 19.79 -24.63
N GLY A 376 -24.42 18.63 -23.97
CA GLY A 376 -24.95 17.35 -24.46
C GLY A 376 -24.00 16.55 -25.38
N ALA A 377 -22.79 17.04 -25.65
CA ALA A 377 -21.82 16.31 -26.48
C ALA A 377 -21.25 15.10 -25.74
N ARG A 378 -21.07 14.00 -26.48
CA ARG A 378 -20.53 12.72 -25.99
C ARG A 378 -19.10 12.42 -26.45
N SER A 379 -18.38 13.43 -26.94
CA SER A 379 -17.03 13.28 -27.46
C SER A 379 -16.20 14.54 -27.28
N GLY A 380 -14.93 14.33 -26.95
CA GLY A 380 -13.94 15.38 -26.73
C GLY A 380 -12.58 15.02 -27.32
N LYS A 381 -11.71 16.01 -27.48
CA LYS A 381 -10.27 15.80 -27.72
C LYS A 381 -9.54 15.99 -26.41
N ARG A 382 -8.83 14.97 -25.96
CA ARG A 382 -8.04 14.98 -24.74
C ARG A 382 -6.56 15.11 -25.08
N GLN A 383 -5.88 16.01 -24.39
CA GLN A 383 -4.43 16.20 -24.53
C GLN A 383 -3.80 16.34 -23.14
N TYR A 384 -2.60 15.77 -22.97
CA TYR A 384 -1.86 15.81 -21.73
C TYR A 384 -0.68 16.79 -21.77
N SER A 385 -0.32 17.32 -20.61
CA SER A 385 0.90 18.09 -20.39
C SER A 385 1.39 17.85 -18.95
N PHE A 386 2.69 17.97 -18.70
CA PHE A 386 3.24 17.75 -17.35
C PHE A 386 3.02 18.97 -16.45
N GLN A 387 2.44 18.75 -15.27
CA GLN A 387 2.37 19.74 -14.19
C GLN A 387 3.50 19.53 -13.19
N GLN A 388 3.72 18.27 -12.79
CA GLN A 388 4.74 17.89 -11.82
C GLN A 388 5.38 16.57 -12.22
N GLN A 389 6.70 16.49 -12.12
CA GLN A 389 7.48 15.29 -12.39
C GLN A 389 7.83 14.58 -11.07
N SER A 390 7.94 13.27 -11.11
CA SER A 390 8.32 12.46 -9.95
C SER A 390 9.83 12.49 -9.69
N ASN A 391 10.25 12.19 -8.45
CA ASN A 391 11.67 12.06 -8.11
C ASN A 391 12.27 10.78 -8.72
N LEU A 392 11.49 9.70 -8.78
CA LEU A 392 11.81 8.49 -9.53
C LEU A 392 10.72 8.29 -10.58
N LEU A 393 11.05 8.64 -11.82
CA LEU A 393 10.16 8.50 -12.98
C LEU A 393 10.14 7.06 -13.44
N CYS A 394 8.98 6.41 -13.29
CA CYS A 394 8.70 5.11 -13.89
C CYS A 394 8.02 5.35 -15.25
N ILE A 395 8.65 4.92 -16.33
CA ILE A 395 8.06 4.89 -17.68
C ILE A 395 7.74 3.44 -18.01
N HIS A 396 6.47 3.16 -18.27
CA HIS A 396 5.98 1.87 -18.74
C HIS A 396 5.81 1.91 -20.25
N LEU A 397 6.52 1.05 -20.97
CA LEU A 397 6.36 0.88 -22.42
C LEU A 397 5.28 -0.18 -22.66
N GLN A 398 4.11 0.23 -23.14
CA GLN A 398 2.95 -0.64 -23.30
C GLN A 398 3.10 -1.56 -24.52
N ARG A 399 3.84 -2.65 -24.33
CA ARG A 399 4.12 -3.66 -25.36
C ARG A 399 2.95 -4.61 -25.62
N PHE A 400 1.86 -4.47 -24.85
CA PHE A 400 0.66 -5.31 -24.90
C PHE A 400 -0.61 -4.44 -24.90
N LEU A 401 -0.96 -3.87 -26.06
CA LEU A 401 -2.12 -2.98 -26.20
C LEU A 401 -3.46 -3.73 -26.31
N ASN A 402 -3.53 -4.77 -27.15
CA ASN A 402 -4.73 -5.59 -27.40
C ASN A 402 -4.40 -6.95 -28.08
N LYS A 403 -3.13 -7.39 -28.05
CA LYS A 403 -2.63 -8.58 -28.77
C LYS A 403 -2.09 -9.60 -27.75
N THR A 404 -2.27 -10.89 -28.03
CA THR A 404 -1.57 -11.97 -27.31
C THR A 404 -0.04 -11.91 -27.55
N GLN A 405 0.37 -11.29 -28.66
CA GLN A 405 1.76 -11.16 -29.09
C GLN A 405 2.39 -9.86 -28.59
N LYS A 406 3.58 -9.96 -28.01
CA LYS A 406 4.41 -8.83 -27.56
C LYS A 406 4.85 -7.98 -28.74
N ASP A 407 4.82 -6.67 -28.55
CA ASP A 407 5.54 -5.73 -29.41
C ASP A 407 7.05 -5.74 -29.10
N THR A 408 7.82 -6.35 -29.99
CA THR A 408 9.28 -6.49 -29.89
C THR A 408 10.04 -5.34 -30.56
N LYS A 409 9.36 -4.24 -30.94
CA LYS A 409 10.03 -3.03 -31.44
C LYS A 409 11.08 -2.57 -30.43
N HIS A 410 12.27 -2.30 -30.94
CA HIS A 410 13.34 -1.74 -30.12
C HIS A 410 12.99 -0.28 -29.80
N VAL A 411 13.13 0.09 -28.53
CA VAL A 411 12.92 1.47 -28.09
C VAL A 411 14.25 1.99 -27.60
N SER A 412 14.82 3.00 -28.26
CA SER A 412 16.05 3.64 -27.80
C SER A 412 15.74 4.64 -26.69
N PHE A 413 16.54 4.63 -25.63
CA PHE A 413 16.36 5.47 -24.45
C PHE A 413 17.72 5.96 -23.91
N PRO A 414 17.76 7.12 -23.22
CA PRO A 414 19.01 7.66 -22.69
C PRO A 414 19.53 6.83 -21.52
N ILE A 415 20.80 6.41 -21.58
CA ILE A 415 21.46 5.62 -20.50
C ILE A 415 22.35 6.50 -19.61
N LYS A 416 22.91 7.54 -20.20
CA LYS A 416 23.66 8.59 -19.48
C LYS A 416 22.67 9.60 -18.92
N ASP A 417 23.15 10.37 -17.95
CA ASP A 417 22.42 11.49 -17.39
C ASP A 417 22.00 12.43 -18.54
N HIS A 418 20.72 12.76 -18.58
CA HIS A 418 20.10 13.42 -19.71
C HIS A 418 19.08 14.47 -19.23
N ASN A 419 18.94 15.54 -19.98
CA ASN A 419 17.96 16.58 -19.71
C ASN A 419 16.60 16.20 -20.32
N PHE A 420 15.61 15.96 -19.48
CA PHE A 420 14.23 15.61 -19.85
C PHE A 420 13.36 16.84 -20.12
N GLN A 421 13.94 18.03 -20.22
CA GLN A 421 13.20 19.25 -20.56
C GLN A 421 12.37 19.11 -21.83
N GLU A 422 12.98 18.61 -22.91
CA GLU A 422 12.30 18.38 -24.20
C GLU A 422 11.28 17.26 -24.10
N TYR A 423 11.62 16.15 -23.42
CA TYR A 423 10.71 15.04 -23.16
C TYR A 423 9.43 15.47 -22.45
N PHE A 424 9.49 16.48 -21.58
CA PHE A 424 8.35 17.00 -20.83
C PHE A 424 7.71 18.26 -21.42
N ASN A 425 8.26 18.83 -22.50
CA ASN A 425 7.87 20.14 -23.05
C ASN A 425 7.87 21.26 -21.99
N LEU A 426 8.95 21.38 -21.22
CA LEU A 426 9.09 22.37 -20.14
C LEU A 426 10.09 23.48 -20.49
N ASP A 427 9.95 24.64 -19.83
CA ASP A 427 10.90 25.75 -19.96
C ASP A 427 12.17 25.57 -19.10
N SER A 428 12.09 24.71 -18.07
CA SER A 428 13.18 24.50 -17.12
C SER A 428 13.86 23.15 -17.35
N GLU A 429 15.18 23.14 -17.23
CA GLU A 429 15.98 21.92 -17.30
C GLU A 429 15.51 20.87 -16.26
N GLN A 430 15.39 19.63 -16.69
CA GLN A 430 15.00 18.50 -15.83
C GLN A 430 16.00 17.37 -16.01
N ASN A 431 17.11 17.36 -15.26
CA ASN A 431 18.08 16.30 -15.41
C ASN A 431 17.62 15.02 -14.71
N TYR A 432 17.77 13.90 -15.41
CA TYR A 432 17.49 12.57 -14.90
C TYR A 432 18.62 11.61 -15.27
N ARG A 433 18.85 10.63 -14.40
CA ARG A 433 19.78 9.52 -14.62
C ARG A 433 19.04 8.21 -14.61
N LEU A 434 19.45 7.27 -15.46
CA LEU A 434 18.90 5.93 -15.44
C LEU A 434 19.26 5.24 -14.11
N PHE A 435 18.27 4.85 -13.33
CA PHE A 435 18.42 4.13 -12.07
C PHE A 435 18.33 2.61 -12.30
N GLY A 436 17.31 2.17 -13.04
CA GLY A 436 17.13 0.76 -13.34
C GLY A 436 16.13 0.49 -14.46
N ILE A 437 16.11 -0.75 -14.92
CA ILE A 437 15.24 -1.23 -16.00
C ILE A 437 14.64 -2.56 -15.56
N ILE A 438 13.34 -2.75 -15.78
CA ILE A 438 12.75 -4.08 -15.80
C ILE A 438 12.58 -4.49 -17.26
N VAL A 439 13.25 -5.57 -17.64
CA VAL A 439 13.23 -6.10 -19.00
C VAL A 439 12.33 -7.32 -19.02
N HIS A 440 11.47 -7.37 -20.04
CA HIS A 440 10.66 -8.55 -20.30
C HIS A 440 11.39 -9.45 -21.27
N LEU A 441 11.80 -10.63 -20.83
CA LEU A 441 12.45 -11.66 -21.66
C LEU A 441 11.38 -12.62 -22.21
N HIS A 442 11.41 -12.89 -23.51
CA HIS A 442 10.70 -14.04 -24.09
C HIS A 442 11.65 -15.23 -24.01
N ASP A 443 11.51 -16.06 -22.98
CA ASP A 443 12.30 -17.27 -22.86
C ASP A 443 11.55 -18.46 -23.50
N GLN A 444 12.26 -19.50 -23.90
CA GLN A 444 11.69 -20.69 -24.57
C GLN A 444 10.67 -21.44 -23.69
N GLY A 445 10.70 -21.14 -22.39
CA GLY A 445 9.77 -21.59 -21.38
C GLY A 445 8.52 -20.72 -21.19
N GLY A 446 8.55 -19.41 -21.45
CA GLY A 446 7.45 -18.47 -21.15
C GLY A 446 7.98 -17.06 -20.86
N ASP A 447 7.14 -16.18 -20.31
CA ASP A 447 7.56 -14.82 -19.92
C ASP A 447 8.47 -14.86 -18.67
N HIS A 448 9.65 -14.27 -18.78
CA HIS A 448 10.57 -14.08 -17.65
C HIS A 448 10.99 -12.61 -17.54
N PHE A 449 11.45 -12.19 -16.36
CA PHE A 449 11.80 -10.80 -16.10
C PHE A 449 13.18 -10.72 -15.48
N GLU A 450 13.93 -9.70 -15.87
CA GLU A 450 15.19 -9.33 -15.24
C GLU A 450 15.15 -7.87 -14.80
N THR A 451 15.87 -7.54 -13.73
CA THR A 451 16.13 -6.16 -13.35
C THR A 451 17.57 -5.81 -13.70
N ILE A 452 17.77 -4.73 -14.43
CA ILE A 452 19.08 -4.14 -14.65
C ILE A 452 19.19 -2.91 -13.75
N LEU A 453 20.17 -2.87 -12.86
CA LEU A 453 20.45 -1.71 -12.00
C LEU A 453 21.72 -0.99 -12.47
N LYS A 454 21.72 0.34 -12.38
CA LYS A 454 22.92 1.16 -12.58
C LYS A 454 23.58 1.40 -11.21
N CYS A 455 24.76 0.84 -11.01
CA CYS A 455 25.52 0.99 -9.77
C CYS A 455 26.20 2.36 -9.69
N GLN A 456 26.59 2.78 -8.48
CA GLN A 456 27.25 4.07 -8.24
C GLN A 456 28.57 4.23 -9.02
N ASN A 457 29.25 3.12 -9.29
CA ASN A 457 30.47 3.07 -10.11
C ASN A 457 30.20 3.07 -11.63
N GLN A 458 28.98 3.40 -12.07
CA GLN A 458 28.53 3.44 -13.47
C GLN A 458 28.48 2.08 -14.18
N GLN A 459 28.69 0.97 -13.47
CA GLN A 459 28.48 -0.38 -14.04
C GLN A 459 27.00 -0.76 -14.02
N PHE A 460 26.62 -1.67 -14.91
CA PHE A 460 25.28 -2.23 -14.97
C PHE A 460 25.28 -3.66 -14.42
N LEU A 461 24.30 -3.94 -13.58
CA LEU A 461 24.12 -5.24 -12.95
C LEU A 461 22.78 -5.82 -13.40
N SER A 462 22.78 -6.94 -14.10
CA SER A 462 21.57 -7.72 -14.37
C SER A 462 21.31 -8.68 -13.20
N ILE A 463 20.09 -8.68 -12.72
CA ILE A 463 19.57 -9.56 -11.67
C ILE A 463 18.40 -10.36 -12.26
N LYS A 464 18.64 -11.65 -12.47
CA LYS A 464 17.68 -12.67 -12.91
C LYS A 464 17.43 -13.63 -11.77
N ASP A 465 16.44 -13.31 -10.93
CA ASP A 465 16.14 -14.06 -9.72
C ASP A 465 17.41 -14.26 -8.85
N GLU A 466 17.94 -15.48 -8.74
CA GLU A 466 19.13 -15.78 -7.93
C GLU A 466 20.46 -15.39 -8.60
N ILE A 467 20.43 -15.10 -9.90
CA ILE A 467 21.61 -14.87 -10.73
C ILE A 467 21.88 -13.37 -10.84
N ILE A 468 23.11 -12.98 -10.51
CA ILE A 468 23.60 -11.62 -10.61
C ILE A 468 24.81 -11.60 -11.55
N GLU A 469 24.77 -10.75 -12.57
CA GLU A 469 25.83 -10.62 -13.57
C GLU A 469 26.11 -9.15 -13.90
N ILE A 470 27.38 -8.79 -14.11
CA ILE A 470 27.75 -7.49 -14.65
C ILE A 470 27.52 -7.52 -16.15
N VAL A 471 26.76 -6.56 -16.68
CA VAL A 471 26.44 -6.46 -18.11
C VAL A 471 27.06 -5.22 -18.74
N SER A 472 27.34 -5.30 -20.04
CA SER A 472 27.91 -4.19 -20.80
C SER A 472 26.85 -3.11 -21.09
N GLN A 473 27.28 -1.87 -21.33
CA GLN A 473 26.38 -0.80 -21.77
C GLN A 473 25.61 -1.19 -23.04
N LYS A 474 26.27 -1.88 -23.98
CA LYS A 474 25.62 -2.38 -25.21
C LYS A 474 24.46 -3.33 -24.92
N TYR A 475 24.60 -4.21 -23.92
CA TYR A 475 23.49 -5.09 -23.49
C TYR A 475 22.29 -4.27 -23.01
N VAL A 476 22.54 -3.18 -22.29
CA VAL A 476 21.50 -2.27 -21.79
C VAL A 476 20.85 -1.51 -22.94
N GLU A 477 21.62 -1.02 -23.91
CA GLU A 477 21.10 -0.33 -25.11
C GLU A 477 20.18 -1.21 -25.95
N GLU A 478 20.49 -2.50 -26.07
CA GLU A 478 19.77 -3.45 -26.93
C GLU A 478 18.62 -4.18 -26.22
N CYS A 479 18.44 -3.99 -24.90
CA CYS A 479 17.46 -4.74 -24.12
C CYS A 479 16.01 -4.34 -24.47
N GLU A 480 15.08 -5.30 -24.30
CA GLU A 480 13.65 -5.07 -24.52
C GLU A 480 12.98 -4.50 -23.27
N ALA A 481 13.36 -3.28 -22.91
CA ALA A 481 12.86 -2.57 -21.73
C ALA A 481 11.32 -2.57 -21.66
N LEU A 482 10.78 -2.95 -20.50
CA LEU A 482 9.34 -2.88 -20.19
C LEU A 482 9.06 -1.69 -19.28
N LEU A 483 9.80 -1.57 -18.18
CA LEU A 483 9.77 -0.42 -17.27
C LEU A 483 11.16 0.23 -17.23
N LEU A 484 11.21 1.55 -17.38
CA LEU A 484 12.41 2.36 -17.22
C LEU A 484 12.25 3.22 -15.96
N PHE A 485 13.25 3.19 -15.08
CA PHE A 485 13.28 4.00 -13.86
C PHE A 485 14.37 5.05 -13.99
N TYR A 486 13.97 6.32 -14.01
CA TYR A 486 14.85 7.46 -14.08
C TYR A 486 14.80 8.26 -12.78
N GLU A 487 15.93 8.38 -12.10
CA GLU A 487 16.07 9.18 -10.90
C GLU A 487 16.37 10.63 -11.27
N LYS A 488 15.64 11.57 -10.68
CA LYS A 488 15.83 13.00 -10.87
C LYS A 488 17.15 13.43 -10.24
N VAL A 489 17.92 14.23 -10.99
CA VAL A 489 19.20 14.79 -10.58
C VAL A 489 19.05 16.30 -10.43
N ASP A 490 19.70 16.88 -9.43
CA ASP A 490 19.72 18.33 -9.24
C ASP A 490 20.61 19.01 -10.30
N ASN A 491 20.17 20.14 -10.87
CA ASN A 491 20.98 20.90 -11.83
C ASN A 491 21.89 21.87 -11.05
N GLN A 492 23.20 21.62 -10.98
CA GLN A 492 24.30 22.51 -10.51
C GLN A 492 24.20 23.19 -9.12
N ILE A 493 23.05 23.19 -8.44
CA ILE A 493 22.87 23.48 -6.99
C ILE A 493 23.47 22.34 -6.13
N ASP A 494 23.97 21.28 -6.78
CA ASP A 494 24.57 20.07 -6.24
C ASP A 494 25.63 20.32 -5.18
N LEU A 495 26.54 21.29 -5.35
CA LEU A 495 27.61 21.49 -4.36
C LEU A 495 27.07 22.06 -3.05
N PHE A 496 26.16 23.04 -3.10
CA PHE A 496 25.57 23.62 -1.90
C PHE A 496 24.64 22.62 -1.20
N LYS A 497 23.77 21.94 -1.95
CA LYS A 497 22.88 20.90 -1.39
C LYS A 497 23.65 19.70 -0.86
N ALA A 498 24.68 19.21 -1.56
CA ALA A 498 25.52 18.12 -1.06
C ALA A 498 26.29 18.55 0.20
N SER A 499 26.83 19.78 0.22
CA SER A 499 27.48 20.35 1.40
C SER A 499 26.51 20.51 2.56
N LEU A 500 25.27 20.95 2.29
CA LEU A 500 24.21 21.08 3.29
C LEU A 500 23.79 19.70 3.83
N ARG A 501 23.59 18.70 2.97
CA ARG A 501 23.30 17.30 3.37
C ARG A 501 24.39 16.75 4.26
N LYS A 502 25.66 16.90 3.84
CA LYS A 502 26.82 16.46 4.62
C LYS A 502 26.94 17.22 5.95
N ASN A 503 26.73 18.53 5.94
CA ASN A 503 26.74 19.35 7.15
C ASN A 503 25.64 18.93 8.13
N LEU A 504 24.42 18.74 7.65
CA LEU A 504 23.27 18.30 8.44
C LEU A 504 23.51 16.90 9.04
N GLN A 505 24.00 15.95 8.24
CA GLN A 505 24.40 14.61 8.70
C GLN A 505 25.50 14.68 9.76
N ASN A 506 26.55 15.47 9.52
CA ASN A 506 27.65 15.62 10.46
C ASN A 506 27.17 16.24 11.78
N GLN A 507 26.38 17.31 11.73
CA GLN A 507 25.84 17.94 12.94
C GLN A 507 24.91 16.99 13.70
N HIS A 508 24.03 16.27 13.00
CA HIS A 508 23.20 15.25 13.61
C HIS A 508 24.05 14.18 14.31
N ASN A 509 25.08 13.66 13.64
CA ASN A 509 25.97 12.64 14.19
C ASN A 509 26.78 13.17 15.38
N MET A 510 27.30 14.40 15.30
CA MET A 510 28.03 15.02 16.41
C MET A 510 27.13 15.23 17.63
N ILE A 511 25.88 15.66 17.44
CA ILE A 511 24.91 15.77 18.55
C ILE A 511 24.61 14.39 19.13
N LYS A 512 24.36 13.40 18.28
CA LYS A 512 24.06 12.02 18.68
C LYS A 512 25.22 11.38 19.46
N ASN A 513 26.46 11.62 19.03
CA ASN A 513 27.68 11.13 19.66
C ASN A 513 28.17 11.99 20.84
N GLN A 514 27.43 13.05 21.20
CA GLN A 514 27.80 14.00 22.26
C GLN A 514 29.10 14.79 21.98
N GLU A 515 29.50 14.91 20.72
CA GLU A 515 30.65 15.70 20.26
C GLU A 515 30.30 17.18 20.09
N LEU A 516 29.03 17.50 19.80
CA LEU A 516 28.50 18.86 19.74
C LEU A 516 27.47 19.05 20.86
N LEU A 517 27.84 19.80 21.89
CA LEU A 517 26.99 20.10 23.03
C LEU A 517 26.33 21.46 22.86
N LEU A 518 25.03 21.44 22.59
CA LEU A 518 24.17 22.63 22.52
C LEU A 518 23.15 22.58 23.66
N LYS A 519 22.67 23.74 24.11
CA LYS A 519 21.59 23.79 25.09
C LYS A 519 20.29 23.27 24.46
N ASP A 520 19.37 22.74 25.26
CA ASP A 520 18.11 22.21 24.74
C ASP A 520 17.29 23.26 23.98
N GLU A 521 17.39 24.54 24.36
CA GLU A 521 16.75 25.68 23.68
C GLU A 521 17.31 25.95 22.26
N GLU A 522 18.53 25.48 21.99
CA GLU A 522 19.22 25.61 20.70
C GLU A 522 19.00 24.39 19.80
N LEU A 523 18.20 23.41 20.25
CA LEU A 523 17.95 22.15 19.57
C LEU A 523 16.47 22.00 19.22
N CYS A 524 16.20 21.28 18.14
CA CYS A 524 14.85 20.95 17.72
C CYS A 524 14.76 19.54 17.13
N TYR A 525 13.54 19.01 17.09
CA TYR A 525 13.20 17.78 16.41
C TYR A 525 12.85 18.05 14.95
N LEU A 526 13.41 17.23 14.05
CA LEU A 526 13.08 17.18 12.63
C LEU A 526 12.60 15.76 12.28
N PRO A 527 11.43 15.58 11.63
CA PRO A 527 10.93 14.25 11.28
C PRO A 527 11.95 13.42 10.50
N HIS A 528 12.21 12.21 10.96
CA HIS A 528 13.26 11.35 10.41
C HIS A 528 12.98 10.97 8.95
N PHE A 529 11.73 10.66 8.60
CA PHE A 529 11.37 10.34 7.22
C PHE A 529 11.59 11.52 6.26
N TRP A 530 11.30 12.74 6.70
CA TRP A 530 11.60 13.92 5.90
C TRP A 530 13.11 14.11 5.73
N PHE A 531 13.88 13.89 6.81
CA PHE A 531 15.33 13.93 6.75
C PHE A 531 15.89 12.93 5.71
N GLU A 532 15.43 11.68 5.70
CA GLU A 532 15.88 10.71 4.68
C GLU A 532 15.47 11.13 3.26
N GLN A 533 14.27 11.68 3.08
CA GLN A 533 13.87 12.24 1.78
C GLN A 533 14.77 13.40 1.36
N PHE A 534 15.14 14.29 2.28
CA PHE A 534 16.04 15.40 2.01
C PHE A 534 17.44 14.92 1.58
N LEU A 535 17.95 13.84 2.18
CA LEU A 535 19.27 13.31 1.87
C LEU A 535 19.39 12.72 0.47
N HIS A 536 18.32 12.15 -0.07
CA HIS A 536 18.40 11.35 -1.31
C HIS A 536 17.50 11.82 -2.44
N LEU A 537 16.42 12.57 -2.17
CA LEU A 537 15.55 13.12 -3.21
C LEU A 537 16.08 14.46 -3.69
N ALA A 538 16.09 14.68 -5.01
CA ALA A 538 16.42 15.99 -5.60
C ALA A 538 15.42 17.07 -5.16
N LYS A 539 14.13 16.73 -5.12
CA LYS A 539 13.04 17.60 -4.68
C LYS A 539 12.31 16.97 -3.48
N PRO A 540 12.82 17.16 -2.25
CA PRO A 540 12.11 16.72 -1.06
C PRO A 540 10.80 17.51 -0.89
N PRO A 541 9.79 16.92 -0.24
CA PRO A 541 8.53 17.59 0.05
C PRO A 541 8.70 18.64 1.15
N SER A 542 7.63 19.37 1.49
CA SER A 542 7.62 20.27 2.65
C SER A 542 7.67 19.52 3.97
N ILE A 543 8.17 20.17 5.02
CA ILE A 543 8.31 19.60 6.37
C ILE A 543 6.95 19.60 7.07
N ILE A 544 6.33 18.44 7.22
CA ILE A 544 5.01 18.32 7.86
C ILE A 544 5.19 17.99 9.35
N THR A 545 5.04 18.99 10.22
CA THR A 545 5.08 18.83 11.69
C THR A 545 3.78 19.25 12.37
N SER A 546 2.87 19.91 11.65
CA SER A 546 1.57 20.37 12.15
C SER A 546 0.71 19.27 12.80
N HIS A 547 0.84 18.02 12.35
CA HIS A 547 0.11 16.90 12.94
C HIS A 547 0.60 16.47 14.34
N LEU A 548 1.79 16.92 14.75
CA LEU A 548 2.41 16.62 16.05
C LEU A 548 2.15 17.72 17.08
N ILE A 549 1.77 18.93 16.66
CA ILE A 549 1.62 20.10 17.52
C ILE A 549 0.13 20.45 17.63
N CYS A 550 -0.34 20.84 18.82
CA CYS A 550 -1.73 21.29 19.03
C CYS A 550 -1.83 22.84 18.90
N PRO A 551 -3.03 23.47 18.91
CA PRO A 551 -3.17 24.92 18.74
C PRO A 551 -2.63 25.70 19.94
N HIS A 552 -2.43 25.04 21.08
CA HIS A 552 -1.74 25.61 22.23
C HIS A 552 -0.21 25.70 22.01
N ASN A 553 0.30 25.37 20.81
CA ASN A 553 1.72 25.33 20.43
C ASN A 553 2.55 24.36 21.30
N LEU A 554 1.94 23.25 21.69
CA LEU A 554 2.54 22.20 22.52
C LEU A 554 2.44 20.85 21.80
N LEU A 555 3.24 19.88 22.24
CA LEU A 555 3.23 18.53 21.67
C LEU A 555 1.86 17.88 21.93
N LYS A 556 1.22 17.39 20.87
CA LYS A 556 -0.07 16.72 20.95
C LYS A 556 0.10 15.41 21.74
N PRO A 557 -0.67 15.18 22.82
CA PRO A 557 -0.62 13.92 23.55
C PRO A 557 -1.06 12.75 22.66
N ASP A 558 -0.48 11.57 22.91
CA ASP A 558 -0.85 10.35 22.22
C ASP A 558 -1.88 9.53 23.03
N TYR A 559 -2.28 8.39 22.48
CA TYR A 559 -3.26 7.50 23.12
C TYR A 559 -2.78 6.97 24.49
N TRP A 560 -1.47 6.73 24.65
CA TRP A 560 -0.90 6.11 25.84
C TRP A 560 -0.66 7.11 26.96
N ASP A 561 -0.42 8.38 26.64
CA ASP A 561 -0.38 9.49 27.61
C ASP A 561 -1.64 9.57 28.44
N PHE A 562 -2.79 9.33 27.80
CA PHE A 562 -4.08 9.21 28.46
C PHE A 562 -4.26 7.92 29.28
N ARG A 563 -3.50 6.85 28.97
CA ARG A 563 -3.74 5.48 29.46
C ARG A 563 -2.88 5.10 30.68
N ILE A 564 -1.72 5.73 30.86
CA ILE A 564 -0.74 5.39 31.93
C ILE A 564 -1.37 5.46 33.33
N GLU A 565 -2.23 6.43 33.62
CA GLU A 565 -2.90 6.55 34.93
C GLU A 565 -3.86 5.38 35.21
N TYR A 566 -4.43 4.76 34.19
CA TYR A 566 -5.43 3.70 34.33
C TYR A 566 -4.82 2.33 34.69
N GLU A 567 -3.62 2.03 34.21
CA GLU A 567 -2.95 0.75 34.49
C GLU A 567 -2.28 0.75 35.88
N ASN A 568 -1.78 1.88 36.35
CA ASN A 568 -1.27 2.04 37.71
C ASN A 568 -2.36 1.85 38.78
N ALA A 569 -3.64 2.10 38.45
CA ALA A 569 -4.77 1.85 39.35
C ALA A 569 -5.20 0.36 39.40
N LYS A 570 -4.82 -0.47 38.42
CA LYS A 570 -5.26 -1.88 38.29
C LYS A 570 -4.26 -2.93 38.78
N SER A 571 -3.02 -2.55 39.04
CA SER A 571 -2.02 -3.45 39.62
C SER A 571 -2.34 -3.90 41.06
N ALA A 572 -3.45 -3.44 41.65
CA ALA A 572 -3.86 -3.82 42.99
C ALA A 572 -4.77 -5.06 43.09
N GLN A 573 -5.57 -5.44 42.08
CA GLN A 573 -6.47 -6.62 42.21
C GLN A 573 -6.79 -7.28 40.86
N TYR A 574 -6.26 -8.48 40.65
CA TYR A 574 -6.56 -9.34 39.50
C TYR A 574 -7.50 -10.47 39.92
N ASN A 575 -8.61 -10.64 39.20
CA ASN A 575 -9.17 -11.96 38.90
C ASN A 575 -9.86 -11.94 37.54
N SER A 576 -9.56 -12.96 36.76
CA SER A 576 -9.87 -13.13 35.35
C SER A 576 -11.19 -13.88 35.14
N GLN A 577 -12.08 -13.36 34.27
CA GLN A 577 -12.82 -14.09 33.23
C GLN A 577 -13.87 -13.18 32.56
N LEU A 578 -14.08 -13.40 31.24
CA LEU A 578 -15.07 -12.81 30.31
C LEU A 578 -14.62 -11.56 29.51
N ASP A 579 -13.76 -11.81 28.53
CA ASP A 579 -13.48 -10.92 27.39
C ASP A 579 -14.53 -11.10 26.28
N THR A 580 -15.59 -10.30 26.32
CA THR A 580 -16.28 -9.78 25.10
C THR A 580 -16.67 -8.31 25.25
N ASN A 581 -16.22 -7.65 26.31
CA ASN A 581 -16.59 -6.28 26.60
C ASN A 581 -15.54 -5.31 26.03
N THR A 582 -15.90 -4.57 24.97
CA THR A 582 -15.15 -3.40 24.50
C THR A 582 -15.25 -2.21 25.46
N SER A 583 -15.89 -2.38 26.62
CA SER A 583 -16.10 -1.37 27.65
C SER A 583 -14.90 -1.26 28.61
N PHE A 584 -14.21 -0.12 28.55
CA PHE A 584 -13.12 0.24 29.46
C PHE A 584 -13.64 0.68 30.85
N ILE A 585 -14.06 -0.24 31.73
CA ILE A 585 -14.36 0.10 33.14
C ILE A 585 -14.07 -1.09 34.09
N THR A 586 -13.09 -0.93 34.98
CA THR A 586 -13.26 -1.22 36.40
C THR A 586 -12.90 0.04 37.19
N ILE A 587 -13.58 0.23 38.31
CA ILE A 587 -13.76 1.50 39.04
C ILE A 587 -12.57 1.74 39.98
N GLY A 588 -11.97 2.92 39.89
CA GLY A 588 -11.13 3.53 40.91
C GLY A 588 -11.29 5.04 40.79
N GLU A 589 -11.62 5.70 41.90
CA GLU A 589 -11.80 7.15 41.95
C GLU A 589 -10.49 7.85 41.59
N VAL A 590 -10.53 8.71 40.55
CA VAL A 590 -9.41 9.55 40.16
C VAL A 590 -9.34 10.69 41.17
N GLN A 591 -8.40 10.63 42.10
CA GLN A 591 -8.05 11.79 42.92
C GLN A 591 -7.30 12.78 42.04
N ASN A 592 -7.71 14.06 42.07
CA ASN A 592 -7.02 15.19 41.45
C ASN A 592 -5.60 15.32 42.04
N SER A 593 -4.59 14.71 41.41
CA SER A 593 -3.19 14.95 41.75
C SER A 593 -2.64 16.10 40.92
N ASN A 594 -2.85 17.33 41.40
CA ASN A 594 -2.11 18.52 40.99
C ASN A 594 -0.67 18.47 41.56
N SER A 595 0.14 17.51 41.12
CA SER A 595 1.54 17.36 41.54
C SER A 595 2.49 17.52 40.34
N PRO A 596 3.35 18.55 40.28
CA PRO A 596 4.22 18.83 39.13
C PRO A 596 5.42 17.87 38.95
N ALA A 597 5.46 16.73 39.64
CA ALA A 597 6.71 16.02 39.96
C ALA A 597 6.85 14.59 39.39
N TYR A 598 6.04 14.17 38.42
CA TYR A 598 6.19 12.85 37.80
C TYR A 598 6.52 12.96 36.30
N ILE A 599 7.77 13.31 35.99
CA ILE A 599 8.33 13.21 34.63
C ILE A 599 8.83 11.77 34.44
N GLN A 600 7.92 10.84 34.21
CA GLN A 600 8.20 9.81 33.21
C GLN A 600 7.88 10.46 31.87
N GLU A 601 8.84 10.56 30.96
CA GLU A 601 8.62 11.15 29.62
C GLU A 601 7.33 10.58 29.01
N SER A 602 6.39 11.47 28.68
CA SER A 602 5.13 11.13 28.04
C SER A 602 5.38 10.26 26.80
N SER A 603 4.50 9.30 26.52
CA SER A 603 4.53 8.47 25.32
C SER A 603 4.57 9.30 24.03
N ALA A 604 3.83 10.41 23.90
CA ALA A 604 3.98 11.30 22.74
C ALA A 604 5.41 11.80 22.55
N TYR A 605 6.07 12.18 23.64
CA TYR A 605 7.46 12.66 23.61
C TYR A 605 8.45 11.54 23.26
N LYS A 606 8.25 10.33 23.79
CA LYS A 606 9.02 9.15 23.38
C LYS A 606 8.82 8.83 21.91
N GLN A 607 7.60 8.90 21.41
CA GLN A 607 7.30 8.68 20.00
C GLN A 607 7.95 9.75 19.12
N LEU A 608 7.94 11.01 19.53
CA LEU A 608 8.65 12.10 18.87
C LEU A 608 10.16 11.82 18.78
N GLN A 609 10.79 11.40 19.89
CA GLN A 609 12.20 11.00 19.91
C GLN A 609 12.50 9.81 18.99
N LEU A 610 11.62 8.83 18.92
CA LEU A 610 11.80 7.65 18.06
C LEU A 610 11.66 7.98 16.57
N THR A 611 10.76 8.91 16.23
CA THR A 611 10.37 9.23 14.84
C THR A 611 11.06 10.48 14.27
N SER A 612 11.91 11.14 15.07
CA SER A 612 12.61 12.36 14.69
C SER A 612 14.11 12.28 14.96
N ILE A 613 14.86 13.14 14.27
CA ILE A 613 16.25 13.41 14.59
C ILE A 613 16.38 14.74 15.33
N ILE A 614 17.47 14.92 16.07
CA ILE A 614 17.80 16.19 16.73
C ILE A 614 18.84 16.91 15.88
N ILE A 615 18.59 18.19 15.60
CA ILE A 615 19.48 19.11 14.88
C ILE A 615 19.47 20.50 15.53
N PRO A 616 20.43 21.39 15.22
CA PRO A 616 20.41 22.77 15.70
C PRO A 616 19.19 23.53 15.18
N LYS A 617 18.58 24.34 16.05
CA LYS A 617 17.37 25.13 15.74
C LYS A 617 17.54 26.03 14.52
N ALA A 618 18.67 26.75 14.43
CA ALA A 618 18.97 27.63 13.30
C ALA A 618 19.00 26.90 11.94
N VAL A 619 19.40 25.62 11.94
CA VAL A 619 19.40 24.81 10.72
C VAL A 619 17.99 24.39 10.36
N CYS A 620 17.17 24.03 11.35
CA CYS A 620 15.76 23.72 11.11
C CYS A 620 14.97 24.93 10.60
N GLU A 621 15.22 26.13 11.15
CA GLU A 621 14.65 27.40 10.66
C GLU A 621 14.97 27.61 9.19
N PHE A 622 16.24 27.47 8.80
CA PHE A 622 16.66 27.54 7.41
C PHE A 622 15.98 26.49 6.51
N LEU A 623 15.85 25.25 6.98
CA LEU A 623 15.20 24.18 6.23
C LEU A 623 13.70 24.46 6.03
N ILE A 624 13.00 24.96 7.05
CA ILE A 624 11.59 25.33 6.95
C ILE A 624 11.40 26.53 6.02
N GLU A 625 12.27 27.55 6.10
CA GLU A 625 12.24 28.69 5.19
C GLU A 625 12.45 28.26 3.74
N LYS A 626 13.38 27.33 3.50
CA LYS A 626 13.76 26.91 2.14
C LYS A 626 12.83 25.88 1.51
N TYR A 627 12.31 24.93 2.29
CA TYR A 627 11.51 23.80 1.79
C TYR A 627 10.02 23.91 2.15
N GLY A 628 9.65 24.88 2.99
CA GLY A 628 8.29 25.09 3.47
C GLY A 628 7.87 24.06 4.51
N GLY A 629 6.74 24.35 5.17
CA GLY A 629 6.18 23.49 6.23
C GLY A 629 6.21 24.15 7.60
N GLY A 630 6.28 23.35 8.66
CA GLY A 630 6.32 23.81 10.05
C GLY A 630 5.08 23.41 10.87
N PRO A 631 5.03 23.82 12.17
CA PRO A 631 5.98 24.66 12.90
C PRO A 631 7.23 23.90 13.44
N ILE A 632 8.22 24.64 13.95
CA ILE A 632 9.40 24.05 14.62
C ILE A 632 8.98 23.33 15.89
N ILE A 633 9.56 22.16 16.12
CA ILE A 633 9.38 21.40 17.36
C ILE A 633 10.64 21.54 18.21
N GLU A 634 10.64 22.45 19.17
CA GLU A 634 11.79 22.65 20.07
C GLU A 634 12.06 21.41 20.92
N LYS A 635 13.32 21.17 21.30
CA LYS A 635 13.69 19.97 22.07
C LYS A 635 13.04 19.93 23.46
N ASN A 636 12.85 21.09 24.08
CA ASN A 636 12.21 21.25 25.39
C ASN A 636 10.66 21.26 25.34
N ILE A 637 10.05 20.93 24.19
CA ILE A 637 8.61 20.96 24.03
C ILE A 637 7.91 20.06 25.05
N LYS A 638 6.84 20.58 25.65
CA LYS A 638 6.02 19.83 26.60
C LYS A 638 4.79 19.24 25.93
N THR A 639 4.39 18.07 26.40
CA THR A 639 3.10 17.47 26.06
C THR A 639 1.96 18.32 26.62
N CYS A 640 0.93 18.56 25.81
CA CYS A 640 -0.14 19.48 26.14
C CYS A 640 -1.09 18.93 27.22
N SER A 641 -1.00 19.46 28.44
CA SER A 641 -1.90 19.09 29.55
C SER A 641 -3.36 19.42 29.27
N THR A 642 -3.63 20.56 28.63
CA THR A 642 -5.00 20.98 28.25
C THR A 642 -5.68 19.97 27.33
N CYS A 643 -4.95 19.45 26.33
CA CYS A 643 -5.49 18.41 25.44
C CYS A 643 -5.70 17.07 26.20
N LEU A 644 -4.83 16.75 27.16
CA LEU A 644 -4.96 15.54 27.97
C LEU A 644 -6.21 15.59 28.86
N GLU A 645 -6.42 16.69 29.58
CA GLU A 645 -7.61 16.92 30.42
C GLU A 645 -8.90 16.82 29.60
N TYR A 646 -8.91 17.39 28.39
CA TYR A 646 -10.05 17.31 27.49
C TYR A 646 -10.36 15.87 27.07
N ALA A 647 -9.33 15.09 26.72
CA ALA A 647 -9.49 13.69 26.37
C ALA A 647 -10.09 12.87 27.54
N GLN A 648 -9.66 13.19 28.77
CA GLN A 648 -10.21 12.59 30.00
C GLN A 648 -11.69 12.97 30.22
N GLN A 649 -12.05 14.24 30.04
CA GLN A 649 -13.44 14.70 30.17
C GLN A 649 -14.36 14.02 29.14
N MET A 650 -13.90 13.91 27.88
CA MET A 650 -14.64 13.22 26.82
C MET A 650 -14.80 11.72 27.12
N SER A 651 -13.76 11.06 27.63
CA SER A 651 -13.84 9.66 28.03
C SER A 651 -14.81 9.45 29.19
N ARG A 652 -14.76 10.33 30.21
CA ARG A 652 -15.70 10.35 31.35
C ARG A 652 -17.13 10.53 30.88
N ARG A 653 -17.39 11.47 29.98
CA ARG A 653 -18.73 11.69 29.42
C ARG A 653 -19.28 10.43 28.76
N ARG A 654 -18.53 9.81 27.84
CA ARG A 654 -18.92 8.56 27.17
C ARG A 654 -19.16 7.43 28.17
N LYS A 655 -18.38 7.37 29.25
CA LYS A 655 -18.52 6.37 30.31
C LYS A 655 -19.86 6.50 31.03
N LEU A 656 -20.19 7.71 31.50
CA LEU A 656 -21.44 7.98 32.20
C LEU A 656 -22.65 7.70 31.29
N GLU A 657 -22.57 8.11 30.03
CA GLU A 657 -23.62 7.88 29.05
C GLU A 657 -23.82 6.38 28.76
N ARG A 658 -22.75 5.59 28.57
CA ARG A 658 -22.87 4.13 28.43
C ARG A 658 -23.50 3.46 29.65
N GLN A 659 -23.11 3.90 30.85
CA GLN A 659 -23.67 3.35 32.09
C GLN A 659 -25.18 3.58 32.16
N LEU A 660 -25.66 4.77 31.78
CA LEU A 660 -27.08 5.07 31.68
C LEU A 660 -27.78 4.19 30.63
N ILE A 661 -27.21 4.06 29.44
CA ILE A 661 -27.82 3.23 28.38
C ILE A 661 -27.94 1.77 28.82
N ILE A 662 -26.86 1.17 29.34
CA ILE A 662 -26.84 -0.24 29.79
C ILE A 662 -27.86 -0.47 30.92
N LYS A 663 -27.99 0.49 31.86
CA LYS A 663 -28.96 0.43 32.96
C LYS A 663 -30.40 0.29 32.45
N TYR A 664 -30.74 0.95 31.34
CA TYR A 664 -32.11 1.05 30.82
C TYR A 664 -32.39 0.16 29.61
N GLU A 665 -31.36 -0.37 28.94
CA GLU A 665 -31.47 -1.29 27.81
C GLU A 665 -31.97 -2.69 28.24
N SER A 666 -31.69 -3.08 29.49
CA SER A 666 -32.10 -4.38 30.06
C SER A 666 -33.52 -4.39 30.62
N LEU A 667 -34.20 -3.25 30.70
CA LEU A 667 -35.55 -3.16 31.26
C LEU A 667 -36.61 -3.57 30.23
N GLN A 668 -37.36 -4.62 30.55
CA GLN A 668 -38.53 -5.06 29.78
C GLN A 668 -39.82 -4.48 30.40
N GLY A 669 -40.89 -4.35 29.60
CA GLY A 669 -42.22 -3.94 30.06
C GLY A 669 -42.63 -2.49 29.76
N TYR A 670 -41.95 -1.81 28.84
CA TYR A 670 -42.40 -0.51 28.32
C TYR A 670 -42.98 -0.65 26.90
N ASP A 671 -44.28 -0.40 26.77
CA ASP A 671 -45.02 -0.60 25.51
C ASP A 671 -44.83 0.53 24.49
N ARG A 672 -44.34 1.70 24.91
CA ARG A 672 -44.12 2.83 24.00
C ARG A 672 -42.76 2.70 23.31
N ILE A 673 -42.83 2.68 21.99
CA ILE A 673 -41.68 2.62 21.10
C ILE A 673 -41.52 4.00 20.44
N PHE A 674 -40.29 4.51 20.46
CA PHE A 674 -39.90 5.75 19.80
C PHE A 674 -39.01 5.47 18.60
N VAL A 675 -38.99 6.40 17.67
CA VAL A 675 -38.20 6.32 16.45
C VAL A 675 -37.01 7.25 16.52
N VAL A 676 -35.85 6.78 16.06
CA VAL A 676 -34.64 7.59 15.89
C VAL A 676 -34.12 7.46 14.45
N HIS A 677 -33.77 8.59 13.84
CA HIS A 677 -33.16 8.63 12.51
C HIS A 677 -31.85 7.82 12.45
N GLU A 678 -31.72 6.95 11.45
CA GLU A 678 -30.63 5.96 11.34
C GLU A 678 -29.25 6.62 11.26
N GLU A 679 -29.12 7.70 10.49
CA GLU A 679 -27.83 8.36 10.33
C GLU A 679 -27.35 9.00 11.64
N TRP A 680 -28.29 9.52 12.44
CA TRP A 680 -27.97 10.07 13.76
C TRP A 680 -27.57 8.95 14.73
N LEU A 681 -28.31 7.83 14.73
CA LEU A 681 -28.02 6.69 15.60
C LEU A 681 -26.63 6.10 15.31
N LYS A 682 -26.27 5.94 14.04
CA LYS A 682 -24.91 5.51 13.63
C LYS A 682 -23.82 6.45 14.13
N LYS A 683 -24.04 7.77 14.06
CA LYS A 683 -23.09 8.78 14.58
C LYS A 683 -22.95 8.67 16.09
N TRP A 684 -24.07 8.49 16.79
CA TRP A 684 -24.12 8.34 18.23
C TRP A 684 -23.39 7.06 18.70
N GLN A 685 -23.64 5.93 18.05
CA GLN A 685 -22.94 4.68 18.33
C GLN A 685 -21.44 4.81 18.08
N ALA A 686 -21.03 5.42 16.95
CA ALA A 686 -19.63 5.66 16.64
C ALA A 686 -18.96 6.56 17.72
N TYR A 687 -19.64 7.62 18.15
CA TYR A 687 -19.22 8.47 19.26
C TYR A 687 -19.05 7.72 20.58
N LEU A 688 -20.06 6.93 20.95
CA LEU A 688 -20.15 6.33 22.27
C LEU A 688 -19.22 5.12 22.42
N TYR A 689 -19.09 4.31 21.38
CA TYR A 689 -18.31 3.06 21.40
C TYR A 689 -16.94 3.16 20.73
N ASN A 690 -16.66 4.28 20.06
CA ASN A 690 -15.37 4.72 19.53
C ASN A 690 -14.29 3.64 19.38
N SER A 691 -13.94 3.26 18.15
CA SER A 691 -13.03 2.13 17.96
C SER A 691 -11.62 2.42 18.46
N LYS A 692 -10.98 1.41 19.08
CA LYS A 692 -9.56 1.47 19.49
C LYS A 692 -8.64 1.91 18.34
N GLN A 693 -8.97 1.53 17.11
CA GLN A 693 -8.20 1.87 15.91
C GLN A 693 -8.21 3.38 15.60
N ILE A 694 -9.29 4.10 15.94
CA ILE A 694 -9.41 5.54 15.69
C ILE A 694 -8.59 6.33 16.70
N LEU A 695 -8.69 5.94 17.97
CA LEU A 695 -7.89 6.53 19.04
C LEU A 695 -6.38 6.35 18.81
N GLN A 696 -5.97 5.20 18.25
CA GLN A 696 -4.58 4.91 17.90
C GLN A 696 -4.04 5.68 16.69
N ARG A 697 -4.89 6.31 15.87
CA ARG A 697 -4.49 7.08 14.68
C ARG A 697 -4.40 8.58 14.98
N ASN A 698 -3.82 8.94 16.12
CA ASN A 698 -3.66 10.32 16.62
C ASN A 698 -4.98 11.13 16.67
N SER A 699 -6.14 10.49 16.75
CA SER A 699 -7.41 11.15 17.07
C SER A 699 -7.68 10.98 18.56
N LEU A 700 -6.91 11.71 19.38
CA LEU A 700 -6.95 11.66 20.84
C LEU A 700 -8.39 11.73 21.40
N PHE A 701 -9.24 12.47 20.70
CA PHE A 701 -10.61 12.73 21.12
C PHE A 701 -11.63 11.74 20.58
N GLY A 702 -11.30 10.92 19.57
CA GLY A 702 -12.25 10.01 18.91
C GLY A 702 -13.31 10.71 18.05
N TYR A 703 -14.39 10.01 17.71
CA TYR A 703 -15.54 10.65 17.06
C TYR A 703 -16.17 11.71 17.99
N PRO A 704 -16.64 12.84 17.45
CA PRO A 704 -17.39 13.85 18.21
C PRO A 704 -18.82 13.39 18.49
N PRO A 705 -19.52 14.03 19.45
CA PRO A 705 -20.92 13.75 19.73
C PRO A 705 -21.81 14.01 18.48
N PRO A 706 -22.93 13.28 18.33
CA PRO A 706 -23.77 13.30 17.13
C PRO A 706 -24.56 14.59 16.87
N GLY A 707 -24.59 15.52 17.83
CA GLY A 707 -25.46 16.70 17.78
C GLY A 707 -26.92 16.40 18.13
N GLU A 708 -27.83 17.32 17.81
CA GLU A 708 -29.27 17.19 18.10
C GLU A 708 -29.92 16.05 17.31
N ILE A 709 -30.95 15.40 17.88
CA ILE A 709 -31.69 14.33 17.22
C ILE A 709 -32.39 14.87 15.96
N THR A 710 -32.18 14.22 14.82
CA THR A 710 -32.60 14.70 13.48
C THR A 710 -33.84 14.00 12.93
N ASN A 711 -34.77 13.65 13.80
CA ASN A 711 -36.00 12.93 13.41
C ASN A 711 -36.84 13.66 12.37
N TYR A 712 -36.70 14.98 12.24
CA TYR A 712 -37.39 15.78 11.22
C TYR A 712 -37.09 15.31 9.79
N LEU A 713 -35.95 14.64 9.54
CA LEU A 713 -35.58 14.08 8.22
C LEU A 713 -36.44 12.86 7.80
N LEU A 714 -37.21 12.31 8.73
CA LEU A 714 -38.11 11.17 8.48
C LEU A 714 -39.50 11.61 8.03
N LEU A 715 -39.84 12.89 8.21
CA LEU A 715 -41.22 13.37 8.10
C LEU A 715 -41.51 14.05 6.76
N ASP A 716 -42.74 13.91 6.30
CA ASP A 716 -43.30 14.72 5.23
C ASP A 716 -43.86 16.06 5.76
N LYS A 717 -44.49 16.84 4.87
CA LYS A 717 -45.09 18.14 5.23
C LYS A 717 -46.23 18.01 6.25
N ASP A 718 -46.84 16.83 6.36
CA ASP A 718 -47.95 16.53 7.26
C ASP A 718 -47.49 15.86 8.57
N GLN A 719 -46.18 15.89 8.83
CA GLN A 719 -45.52 15.29 10.00
C GLN A 719 -45.72 13.77 10.12
N GLN A 720 -45.97 13.08 9.00
CA GLN A 720 -46.01 11.62 8.95
C GLN A 720 -44.70 11.06 8.44
N ILE A 721 -44.34 9.83 8.85
CA ILE A 721 -43.16 9.16 8.33
C ILE A 721 -43.36 8.94 6.83
N VAL A 722 -42.43 9.44 6.02
CA VAL A 722 -42.48 9.29 4.55
C VAL A 722 -42.59 7.80 4.20
N GLN A 723 -43.61 7.42 3.42
CA GLN A 723 -43.96 6.01 3.13
C GLN A 723 -42.81 5.12 2.61
N GLN A 724 -41.77 5.73 2.01
CA GLN A 724 -40.60 5.02 1.48
C GLN A 724 -39.53 4.69 2.55
N LYS A 725 -39.65 5.25 3.76
CA LYS A 725 -38.69 5.06 4.86
C LYS A 725 -39.00 3.74 5.57
N LYS A 726 -37.97 2.93 5.78
CA LYS A 726 -38.04 1.59 6.37
C LYS A 726 -37.18 1.49 7.62
N GLU A 727 -37.65 0.73 8.59
CA GLU A 727 -36.88 0.36 9.79
C GLU A 727 -35.58 -0.38 9.39
N GLY A 728 -34.50 -0.13 10.11
CA GLY A 728 -33.18 -0.71 9.86
C GLY A 728 -32.43 -0.11 8.67
N GLN A 729 -33.10 0.68 7.82
CA GLN A 729 -32.48 1.40 6.71
C GLN A 729 -32.48 2.92 6.92
N HIS A 730 -33.58 3.46 7.46
CA HIS A 730 -33.79 4.90 7.58
C HIS A 730 -34.03 5.34 9.02
N PHE A 731 -34.57 4.47 9.85
CA PHE A 731 -34.80 4.73 11.26
C PHE A 731 -34.72 3.44 12.07
N HIS A 732 -34.55 3.58 13.38
CA HIS A 732 -34.56 2.49 14.34
C HIS A 732 -35.60 2.76 15.44
N MET A 733 -36.18 1.67 15.93
CA MET A 733 -37.10 1.68 17.06
C MET A 733 -36.33 1.52 18.37
N ILE A 734 -36.61 2.37 19.35
CA ILE A 734 -36.01 2.34 20.68
C ILE A 734 -37.07 2.44 21.77
N THR A 735 -36.76 1.95 22.96
CA THR A 735 -37.67 1.96 24.11
C THR A 735 -37.82 3.37 24.69
N ALA A 736 -38.94 3.62 25.38
CA ALA A 736 -39.20 4.90 26.04
C ALA A 736 -38.05 5.38 26.96
N PRO A 737 -37.45 4.55 27.83
CA PRO A 737 -36.35 5.00 28.68
C PRO A 737 -35.14 5.50 27.90
N ILE A 738 -34.74 4.78 26.85
CA ILE A 738 -33.61 5.17 26.00
C ILE A 738 -33.93 6.47 25.27
N TRP A 739 -35.14 6.63 24.73
CA TRP A 739 -35.55 7.88 24.09
C TRP A 739 -35.46 9.08 25.04
N HIS A 740 -35.97 8.96 26.27
CA HIS A 740 -35.92 10.04 27.24
C HIS A 740 -34.49 10.41 27.64
N ILE A 741 -33.59 9.44 27.78
CA ILE A 741 -32.16 9.69 28.04
C ILE A 741 -31.53 10.46 26.88
N LEU A 742 -31.73 9.99 25.64
CA LEU A 742 -31.15 10.64 24.46
C LEU A 742 -31.71 12.05 24.26
N GLN A 743 -33.03 12.23 24.40
CA GLN A 743 -33.69 13.53 24.28
C GLN A 743 -33.22 14.49 25.37
N GLU A 744 -33.02 14.01 26.60
CA GLU A 744 -32.47 14.84 27.67
C GLU A 744 -31.03 15.28 27.36
N ILE A 745 -30.15 14.36 26.94
CA ILE A 745 -28.73 14.66 26.71
C ILE A 745 -28.53 15.53 25.46
N TYR A 746 -29.21 15.20 24.36
CA TYR A 746 -28.94 15.76 23.03
C TYR A 746 -30.00 16.73 22.53
N GLY A 747 -31.22 16.69 23.05
CA GLY A 747 -32.34 17.47 22.52
C GLY A 747 -32.65 17.13 21.06
N GLY A 748 -33.22 18.10 20.34
CA GLY A 748 -33.67 17.93 18.95
C GLY A 748 -35.08 17.37 18.84
N GLY A 749 -35.40 16.75 17.70
CA GLY A 749 -36.71 16.17 17.45
C GLY A 749 -37.15 16.15 15.99
N PRO A 750 -38.47 15.99 15.74
CA PRO A 750 -39.54 15.84 16.73
C PRO A 750 -39.59 14.43 17.34
N THR A 751 -40.28 14.35 18.46
CA THR A 751 -40.63 13.07 19.10
C THR A 751 -41.61 12.30 18.21
N ILE A 752 -41.21 11.10 17.77
CA ILE A 752 -42.05 10.22 16.97
C ILE A 752 -42.26 8.93 17.79
N SER A 753 -43.48 8.70 18.25
CA SER A 753 -43.86 7.50 18.98
C SER A 753 -44.79 6.63 18.14
N ILE A 754 -44.52 5.33 18.09
CA ILE A 754 -45.41 4.32 17.51
C ILE A 754 -46.13 3.67 18.68
N ASN A 755 -47.44 3.89 18.79
CA ASN A 755 -48.27 3.26 19.83
C ASN A 755 -48.80 1.91 19.32
N PRO A 756 -48.45 0.77 19.96
CA PRO A 756 -49.09 -0.50 19.63
C PRO A 756 -50.54 -0.59 20.16
N HIS A 757 -50.89 0.10 21.26
CA HIS A 757 -52.25 0.06 21.84
C HIS A 757 -52.71 1.40 22.47
N GLN A 758 -53.98 1.77 22.25
CA GLN A 758 -54.62 3.03 22.68
C GLN A 758 -55.03 3.04 24.17
N GLN A 759 -54.08 2.92 25.11
CA GLN A 759 -54.37 3.14 26.54
C GLN A 759 -53.61 4.35 27.09
N GLN A 760 -54.18 5.02 28.09
CA GLN A 760 -53.53 6.13 28.80
C GLN A 760 -52.36 5.59 29.62
N TYR A 761 -51.16 5.58 29.03
CA TYR A 761 -49.93 5.20 29.73
C TYR A 761 -49.32 6.40 30.47
N GLU A 762 -48.87 6.19 31.70
CA GLU A 762 -48.04 7.16 32.40
C GLU A 762 -46.70 7.37 31.68
N PRO A 763 -46.21 8.63 31.57
CA PRO A 763 -44.91 8.90 30.98
C PRO A 763 -43.80 8.33 31.86
N PHE A 764 -42.85 7.64 31.23
CA PHE A 764 -41.64 7.19 31.91
C PHE A 764 -40.89 8.40 32.51
N LYS A 765 -40.49 8.29 33.77
CA LYS A 765 -39.70 9.30 34.48
C LYS A 765 -38.37 8.71 34.91
N LEU A 766 -37.29 9.41 34.60
CA LEU A 766 -35.94 9.08 35.06
C LEU A 766 -35.83 9.27 36.57
N GLN A 767 -35.03 8.42 37.21
CA GLN A 767 -34.71 8.56 38.63
C GLN A 767 -33.89 9.83 38.88
N MET A 768 -33.96 10.39 40.10
CA MET A 768 -33.26 11.63 40.44
C MET A 768 -31.74 11.52 40.27
N ASP A 769 -31.15 10.39 40.64
CA ASP A 769 -29.71 10.14 40.48
C ASP A 769 -29.29 10.13 39.00
N ASP A 770 -30.12 9.59 38.12
CA ASP A 770 -29.86 9.59 36.67
C ASP A 770 -29.97 11.00 36.07
N LEU A 771 -30.89 11.83 36.60
CA LEU A 771 -30.98 13.23 36.20
C LEU A 771 -29.76 14.04 36.65
N ILE A 772 -29.18 13.73 37.82
CA ILE A 772 -27.92 14.32 38.27
C ILE A 772 -26.77 13.89 37.34
N GLN A 773 -26.71 12.61 36.99
CA GLN A 773 -25.71 12.10 36.04
C GLN A 773 -25.84 12.74 34.65
N ILE A 774 -27.07 12.93 34.16
CA ILE A 774 -27.34 13.65 32.90
C ILE A 774 -26.87 15.11 32.98
N LYS A 775 -27.08 15.79 34.11
CA LYS A 775 -26.54 17.16 34.31
C LYS A 775 -25.02 17.17 34.26
N GLU A 776 -24.35 16.18 34.87
CA GLU A 776 -22.89 16.03 34.76
C GLU A 776 -22.44 15.82 33.31
N ILE A 777 -23.11 14.93 32.56
CA ILE A 777 -22.86 14.71 31.13
C ILE A 777 -22.98 16.01 30.34
N LYS A 778 -24.01 16.84 30.62
CA LYS A 778 -24.22 18.15 29.99
C LYS A 778 -23.12 19.15 30.35
N VAL A 779 -22.66 19.19 31.59
CA VAL A 779 -21.54 20.08 32.00
C VAL A 779 -20.25 19.67 31.32
N LEU A 780 -19.93 18.38 31.29
CA LEU A 780 -18.76 17.87 30.57
C LEU A 780 -18.80 18.25 29.09
N TYR A 781 -19.97 18.18 28.45
CA TYR A 781 -20.16 18.65 27.07
C TYR A 781 -19.92 20.16 26.93
N GLN A 782 -20.45 20.97 27.84
CA GLN A 782 -20.31 22.41 27.79
C GLN A 782 -18.87 22.87 28.01
N ASN A 783 -18.14 22.21 28.92
CA ASN A 783 -16.70 22.43 29.12
C ASN A 783 -15.92 22.11 27.85
N CYS A 784 -16.28 21.01 27.19
CA CYS A 784 -15.66 20.63 25.94
C CYS A 784 -15.85 21.69 24.84
N ILE A 785 -17.06 22.26 24.72
CA ILE A 785 -17.35 23.33 23.75
C ILE A 785 -16.63 24.64 24.12
N ASN A 786 -16.63 25.02 25.41
CA ASN A 786 -16.16 26.33 25.83
C ASN A 786 -14.63 26.49 25.77
N GLN A 787 -13.86 25.42 25.97
CA GLN A 787 -12.39 25.48 25.91
C GLN A 787 -11.84 25.73 24.48
N TYR A 788 -12.64 25.50 23.43
CA TYR A 788 -12.25 25.73 22.02
C TYR A 788 -12.95 26.94 21.36
N LYS A 789 -13.74 27.72 22.12
CA LYS A 789 -14.34 28.96 21.63
C LYS A 789 -13.38 30.10 21.24
N PRO A 790 -12.11 30.20 21.69
CA PRO A 790 -11.28 31.37 21.35
C PRO A 790 -11.03 31.56 19.83
N GLU A 791 -11.17 30.51 19.02
CA GLU A 791 -10.90 30.56 17.57
C GLU A 791 -12.15 30.78 16.70
N ILE A 792 -13.36 30.83 17.29
CA ILE A 792 -14.61 31.03 16.52
C ILE A 792 -14.98 32.52 16.42
N GLN A 793 -14.26 33.41 17.13
CA GLN A 793 -14.49 34.86 17.13
C GLN A 793 -13.45 35.68 16.35
N GLN A 794 -12.45 35.04 15.74
CA GLN A 794 -11.60 35.60 14.69
C GLN A 794 -11.97 34.96 13.35
#